data_AF-A0A1V9Y114-F1
#
_entry.id   AF-A0A1V9Y114-F1
#
_cell.length_a   1.000
_cell.length_b   1.000
_cell.length_c   1.000
_cell.angle_alpha   90.00
_cell.angle_beta   90.00
_cell.angle_gamma   90.00
#
_symmetry.space_group_name_H-M   'P 1'
#
loop_
_entity.id
_entity.type
_entity.pdbx_description
1 polymer ?
#
loop_
_entity_poly.entity_id
_entity_poly.type
_entity_poly.pdbx_seq_one_letter_code
_entity_poly.pdbx_strand_id
1 'polypeptide(L)'
;MSKRQRRRIPSVDVAVLEQPLNLGGSDAVVLAKALRNGTAEIQHVLINECSVVLECRVCRALFRSLANLLAHKRHYCRASYAEHSATSRSSPDVTQTSELSTTLPTSIDSARPGTTLENSVACLADVPAKSRNQNGDKTARKRARESASSTAAHYRASGARERLIAAVPPANSEVNVAAKGGRERLSTKSRQVTSALDEVEAEAHSSNSNGDAHWTDICVRTWHCFTCHLALDNGYRMRRHLVYDHGTEVRYHVCPHCGLEREYMFDVMRHLHSAHGLVAQQLAELRNDIQDRVRYRPRPKVSSGMSNRRKRPPSGHAGESGGDIGGASKTAKLSRKDDQTATGDAGPSRVDHSQPNTSSSGNQDNINADILSKIDLPMTVDLERFVSARKDELANLTEVVKTRMRKLVSQQLPRHLRRRTVSHNKKRLPKRLQDRYNAEAAKVTKRPSRLHRRRPRNLQDEYTRRARKHRWLETHLWHAKRFRMVEKFGYKIPERSFDKSLRACYRGAAKYCLLNDISYECCIELRGEQISICAALGRISSPRTGLSVAAKKFTGGRYQGSIWLYQIDSYPHNCLGEVTFIWRPPESNVSERTLWLWCHPALRDNLIGIFKQLFDLAETSDSGSDMSPVFKGPAVTLTDRRNELNRFRLTGPLSVRVLCETLTQDESGLQLPSPLRLQPDYFNKFWKTLSHKALSAFAHLRDGQIAGNVVLDPRLHMPNKRIVSTVMGASAGGEESTSERADDDLGDVDDVPYESDLWDTLSRSFVKSAMLTQDQINKMRHDKLVPGTPVELGAKESRIPILIVFRGGAQTHLGYSRGCDVLLPAGWGRQFFIALNYRSARAAGLRDLTAVTRYSGRFVFPDDVPDSPIAAPHLAAETDALLTKHMKYPPNKRPPFAKLGMSLPYSLPFAQLVDSFSEQPVATDSAGLFVLRDRALLKQLAETYAKPERFVQTVKSIPSRDVELALVPVKVTCPKGVPGRFARLYALPAPYCLMREPAHTTAVPERTITREDLSQGLFDATIDNLYQILGFLVCGDRNYTEKCATGLGYVSLNALMRALLVNYGGVVAFRNQHCFNYRTVQMSIVY
;
A
#
# COMPACT_ATOMS: atom_id res chain seq x y z
N MET A 1 -38.47 -50.30 -28.87
CA MET A 1 -38.28 -51.43 -27.92
C MET A 1 -36.77 -51.66 -27.78
N SER A 2 -36.18 -52.27 -26.75
CA SER A 2 -36.70 -53.14 -25.67
C SER A 2 -36.14 -52.75 -24.27
N LYS A 3 -36.81 -53.19 -23.20
CA LYS A 3 -36.34 -53.04 -21.80
C LYS A 3 -35.61 -54.32 -21.34
N ARG A 4 -34.28 -54.33 -21.23
CA ARG A 4 -33.53 -55.20 -20.26
C ARG A 4 -32.01 -54.96 -20.25
N GLN A 5 -31.56 -53.97 -19.49
CA GLN A 5 -30.41 -54.10 -18.57
C GLN A 5 -30.38 -52.88 -17.63
N ARG A 6 -30.99 -53.04 -16.44
CA ARG A 6 -30.82 -52.07 -15.33
C ARG A 6 -29.37 -52.19 -14.82
N ARG A 7 -28.44 -51.38 -15.33
CA ARG A 7 -27.17 -51.15 -14.63
C ARG A 7 -27.52 -50.59 -13.25
N ARG A 8 -27.20 -51.32 -12.18
CA ARG A 8 -27.52 -50.92 -10.82
C ARG A 8 -26.85 -49.57 -10.54
N ILE A 9 -27.55 -48.67 -9.86
CA ILE A 9 -26.90 -47.53 -9.21
C ILE A 9 -25.82 -48.12 -8.29
N PRO A 10 -24.56 -47.68 -8.36
CA PRO A 10 -23.54 -48.14 -7.42
C PRO A 10 -24.01 -47.82 -6.00
N SER A 11 -24.13 -48.85 -5.16
CA SER A 11 -24.47 -48.68 -3.76
C SER A 11 -23.44 -47.77 -3.11
N VAL A 12 -23.89 -46.70 -2.43
CA VAL A 12 -22.99 -45.72 -1.79
C VAL A 12 -21.95 -46.46 -0.95
N ASP A 13 -20.68 -46.21 -1.23
CA ASP A 13 -19.57 -46.89 -0.55
C ASP A 13 -19.44 -46.39 0.90
N VAL A 14 -20.09 -47.11 1.80
CA VAL A 14 -20.23 -46.77 3.22
C VAL A 14 -18.85 -46.68 3.90
N ALA A 15 -17.85 -47.43 3.42
CA ALA A 15 -16.49 -47.44 3.96
C ALA A 15 -15.75 -46.09 3.83
N VAL A 16 -16.17 -45.19 2.92
CA VAL A 16 -15.64 -43.81 2.81
C VAL A 16 -16.23 -42.88 3.89
N LEU A 17 -17.46 -43.18 4.34
CA LEU A 17 -18.26 -42.37 5.26
C LEU A 17 -18.11 -42.81 6.72
N GLU A 18 -17.80 -44.08 6.96
CA GLU A 18 -17.58 -44.66 8.29
C GLU A 18 -16.39 -44.05 9.03
N GLN A 19 -16.47 -44.12 10.36
CA GLN A 19 -15.36 -43.77 11.25
C GLN A 19 -14.29 -44.88 11.20
N PRO A 20 -12.99 -44.56 11.33
CA PRO A 20 -11.94 -45.56 11.29
C PRO A 20 -12.05 -46.52 12.48
N LEU A 21 -12.01 -47.83 12.20
CA LEU A 21 -11.97 -48.86 13.24
C LEU A 21 -10.61 -48.82 13.96
N ASN A 22 -10.63 -48.58 15.27
CA ASN A 22 -9.42 -48.49 16.10
C ASN A 22 -8.83 -49.88 16.39
N LEU A 23 -7.92 -50.34 15.53
CA LEU A 23 -7.25 -51.65 15.63
C LEU A 23 -6.11 -51.70 16.68
N GLY A 24 -6.21 -50.95 17.77
CA GLY A 24 -5.31 -51.07 18.93
C GLY A 24 -3.84 -50.71 18.68
N GLY A 25 -3.56 -49.67 17.91
CA GLY A 25 -2.18 -49.19 17.67
C GLY A 25 -2.13 -47.89 16.86
N SER A 26 -0.93 -47.42 16.54
CA SER A 26 -0.77 -46.37 15.52
C SER A 26 -0.89 -46.98 14.12
N ASP A 27 -1.52 -46.26 13.18
CA ASP A 27 -1.85 -46.80 11.85
C ASP A 27 -0.63 -47.37 11.10
N ALA A 28 0.54 -46.73 11.25
CA ALA A 28 1.80 -47.20 10.66
C ALA A 28 2.25 -48.56 11.23
N VAL A 29 2.03 -48.84 12.51
CA VAL A 29 2.34 -50.14 13.14
C VAL A 29 1.32 -51.20 12.74
N VAL A 30 0.04 -50.83 12.63
CA VAL A 30 -1.01 -51.72 12.12
C VAL A 30 -0.75 -52.09 10.65
N LEU A 31 -0.34 -51.12 9.82
CA LEU A 31 0.06 -51.35 8.43
C LEU A 31 1.32 -52.20 8.31
N ALA A 32 2.35 -51.96 9.14
CA ALA A 32 3.55 -52.79 9.17
C ALA A 32 3.24 -54.23 9.60
N LYS A 33 2.33 -54.44 10.55
CA LYS A 33 1.83 -55.77 10.93
C LYS A 33 1.01 -56.42 9.81
N ALA A 34 0.16 -55.69 9.12
CA ALA A 34 -0.65 -56.21 8.01
C ALA A 34 0.19 -56.55 6.76
N LEU A 35 1.29 -55.82 6.51
CA LEU A 35 2.26 -56.15 5.46
C LEU A 35 3.09 -57.38 5.81
N ARG A 36 3.42 -57.62 7.08
CA ARG A 36 4.23 -58.78 7.52
C ARG A 36 3.42 -60.05 7.78
N ASN A 37 2.24 -59.93 8.39
CA ASN A 37 1.44 -61.04 8.95
C ASN A 37 -0.01 -61.06 8.43
N GLY A 38 -0.37 -60.21 7.46
CA GLY A 38 -1.70 -60.23 6.84
C GLY A 38 -1.87 -61.37 5.85
N THR A 39 -3.10 -61.68 5.47
CA THR A 39 -3.36 -62.63 4.37
C THR A 39 -2.83 -62.09 3.04
N ALA A 40 -2.51 -62.98 2.09
CA ALA A 40 -1.96 -62.61 0.79
C ALA A 40 -2.82 -61.57 0.04
N GLU A 41 -4.15 -61.63 0.20
CA GLU A 41 -5.10 -60.61 -0.30
C GLU A 41 -4.81 -59.21 0.27
N ILE A 42 -4.62 -59.10 1.59
CA ILE A 42 -4.36 -57.83 2.28
C ILE A 42 -3.00 -57.27 1.88
N GLN A 43 -1.98 -58.13 1.78
CA GLN A 43 -0.65 -57.76 1.29
C GLN A 43 -0.70 -57.28 -0.17
N HIS A 44 -1.42 -58.00 -1.03
CA HIS A 44 -1.61 -57.62 -2.44
C HIS A 44 -2.29 -56.24 -2.57
N VAL A 45 -3.40 -56.02 -1.86
CA VAL A 45 -4.08 -54.71 -1.84
C VAL A 45 -3.13 -53.59 -1.38
N LEU A 46 -2.34 -53.82 -0.33
CA LEU A 46 -1.41 -52.84 0.22
C LEU A 46 -0.22 -52.51 -0.71
N ILE A 47 0.34 -53.50 -1.41
CA ILE A 47 1.54 -53.30 -2.24
C ILE A 47 1.17 -52.83 -3.65
N ASN A 48 0.16 -53.46 -4.27
CA ASN A 48 -0.16 -53.26 -5.69
C ASN A 48 -1.30 -52.26 -5.92
N GLU A 49 -2.24 -52.14 -4.99
CA GLU A 49 -3.51 -51.43 -5.23
C GLU A 49 -3.69 -50.18 -4.37
N CYS A 50 -2.76 -49.91 -3.45
CA CYS A 50 -2.83 -48.85 -2.43
C CYS A 50 -1.69 -47.84 -2.57
N SER A 51 -1.91 -46.56 -2.24
CA SER A 51 -0.82 -45.58 -2.02
C SER A 51 -0.42 -45.50 -0.54
N VAL A 52 0.70 -44.82 -0.25
CA VAL A 52 1.24 -44.63 1.12
C VAL A 52 0.23 -43.94 2.06
N VAL A 53 -0.82 -43.30 1.54
CA VAL A 53 -1.86 -42.59 2.30
C VAL A 53 -3.23 -43.28 2.23
N LEU A 54 -3.24 -44.61 2.05
CA LEU A 54 -4.45 -45.43 1.91
C LEU A 54 -5.39 -44.95 0.79
N GLU A 55 -4.81 -44.59 -0.35
CA GLU A 55 -5.54 -44.28 -1.59
C GLU A 55 -5.71 -45.55 -2.43
N CYS A 56 -6.92 -45.86 -2.86
CA CYS A 56 -7.15 -46.92 -3.84
C CYS A 56 -6.68 -46.46 -5.23
N ARG A 57 -5.66 -47.11 -5.81
CA ARG A 57 -5.03 -46.70 -7.08
C ARG A 57 -6.00 -46.74 -8.29
N VAL A 58 -7.05 -47.55 -8.22
CA VAL A 58 -8.06 -47.69 -9.27
C VAL A 58 -9.03 -46.50 -9.29
N CYS A 59 -9.64 -46.16 -8.15
CA CYS A 59 -10.69 -45.14 -8.08
C CYS A 59 -10.26 -43.79 -7.48
N ARG A 60 -9.02 -43.68 -6.99
CA ARG A 60 -8.43 -42.50 -6.33
C ARG A 60 -9.10 -42.06 -5.02
N ALA A 61 -9.95 -42.90 -4.42
CA ALA A 61 -10.56 -42.63 -3.12
C ALA A 61 -9.54 -42.84 -1.98
N LEU A 62 -9.58 -41.94 -0.98
CA LEU A 62 -8.69 -41.93 0.19
C LEU A 62 -9.42 -42.44 1.44
N PHE A 63 -8.83 -43.41 2.13
CA PHE A 63 -9.41 -44.08 3.30
C PHE A 63 -8.70 -43.70 4.61
N ARG A 64 -9.43 -43.77 5.73
CA ARG A 64 -8.93 -43.36 7.06
C ARG A 64 -8.42 -44.50 7.94
N SER A 65 -8.64 -45.75 7.54
CA SER A 65 -8.03 -46.93 8.16
C SER A 65 -7.84 -48.00 7.09
N LEU A 66 -6.98 -48.99 7.38
CA LEU A 66 -6.80 -50.15 6.52
C LEU A 66 -8.10 -50.95 6.35
N ALA A 67 -8.89 -51.10 7.41
CA ALA A 67 -10.14 -51.87 7.35
C ALA A 67 -11.14 -51.23 6.38
N ASN A 68 -11.23 -49.89 6.34
CA ASN A 68 -12.09 -49.17 5.39
C ASN A 68 -11.63 -49.38 3.93
N LEU A 69 -10.32 -49.34 3.66
CA LEU A 69 -9.77 -49.62 2.32
C LEU A 69 -10.03 -51.07 1.88
N LEU A 70 -9.85 -52.04 2.80
CA LEU A 70 -10.10 -53.45 2.51
C LEU A 70 -11.60 -53.72 2.28
N ALA A 71 -12.50 -53.11 3.06
CA ALA A 71 -13.93 -53.20 2.82
C ALA A 71 -14.31 -52.63 1.43
N HIS A 72 -13.79 -51.45 1.08
CA HIS A 72 -13.94 -50.85 -0.24
C HIS A 72 -13.46 -51.80 -1.36
N LYS A 73 -12.28 -52.41 -1.22
CA LYS A 73 -11.75 -53.34 -2.23
C LYS A 73 -12.54 -54.65 -2.32
N ARG A 74 -12.94 -55.24 -1.17
CA ARG A 74 -13.70 -56.50 -1.09
C ARG A 74 -15.14 -56.38 -1.58
N HIS A 75 -15.77 -55.21 -1.46
CA HIS A 75 -17.22 -55.07 -1.73
C HIS A 75 -17.57 -54.09 -2.85
N TYR A 76 -16.71 -53.13 -3.19
CA TYR A 76 -17.02 -52.07 -4.16
C TYR A 76 -16.03 -52.02 -5.33
N CYS A 77 -14.76 -51.66 -5.10
CA CYS A 77 -13.76 -51.48 -6.16
C CYS A 77 -12.94 -52.75 -6.44
N ARG A 78 -13.64 -53.84 -6.76
CA ARG A 78 -13.09 -55.19 -6.91
C ARG A 78 -12.10 -55.40 -8.06
N ALA A 79 -12.04 -54.50 -9.03
CA ALA A 79 -11.16 -54.62 -10.20
C ALA A 79 -9.68 -54.47 -9.81
N SER A 80 -8.80 -55.26 -10.41
CA SER A 80 -7.35 -55.15 -10.18
C SER A 80 -6.77 -53.90 -10.84
N TYR A 81 -5.81 -53.25 -10.19
CA TYR A 81 -5.05 -52.16 -10.83
C TYR A 81 -4.26 -52.64 -12.05
N ALA A 82 -3.77 -53.89 -12.06
CA ALA A 82 -3.06 -54.46 -13.19
C ALA A 82 -4.00 -54.63 -14.41
N GLU A 83 -5.17 -55.22 -14.22
CA GLU A 83 -6.20 -55.42 -15.26
C GLU A 83 -6.71 -54.09 -15.83
N HIS A 84 -6.95 -53.10 -14.98
CA HIS A 84 -7.32 -51.74 -15.43
C HIS A 84 -6.21 -51.04 -16.22
N SER A 85 -4.94 -51.34 -15.93
CA SER A 85 -3.83 -50.82 -16.73
C SER A 85 -3.69 -51.55 -18.08
N ALA A 86 -3.90 -52.87 -18.11
CA ALA A 86 -3.84 -53.69 -19.32
C ALA A 86 -5.00 -53.39 -20.29
N THR A 87 -6.22 -53.20 -19.79
CA THR A 87 -7.38 -52.79 -20.59
C THR A 87 -7.29 -51.36 -21.15
N SER A 88 -6.25 -50.59 -20.80
CA SER A 88 -5.90 -49.34 -21.49
C SER A 88 -4.87 -49.50 -22.62
N ARG A 89 -4.47 -50.75 -22.96
CA ARG A 89 -3.34 -51.08 -23.84
C ARG A 89 -3.60 -52.25 -24.81
N SER A 90 -4.73 -52.20 -25.50
CA SER A 90 -4.99 -52.90 -26.76
C SER A 90 -6.02 -52.08 -27.55
N SER A 91 -6.06 -52.05 -28.89
CA SER A 91 -5.41 -52.86 -29.96
C SER A 91 -4.97 -51.92 -31.11
N PRO A 92 -4.30 -52.37 -32.21
CA PRO A 92 -3.71 -53.69 -32.53
C PRO A 92 -2.26 -53.85 -31.99
N ASP A 93 -1.70 -55.05 -31.75
CA ASP A 93 -1.33 -56.14 -32.70
C ASP A 93 -0.09 -55.76 -33.55
N VAL A 94 0.94 -56.59 -33.78
CA VAL A 94 0.99 -58.04 -34.04
C VAL A 94 2.16 -58.77 -33.32
N THR A 95 2.02 -60.10 -33.16
CA THR A 95 2.98 -61.15 -32.73
C THR A 95 4.41 -61.02 -33.30
N GLN A 96 5.48 -61.14 -32.49
CA GLN A 96 6.21 -62.34 -31.99
C GLN A 96 7.11 -63.08 -32.99
N THR A 97 8.28 -63.51 -32.49
CA THR A 97 9.18 -64.58 -33.02
C THR A 97 9.83 -64.35 -34.40
N SER A 98 10.93 -65.02 -34.77
CA SER A 98 11.69 -66.10 -34.08
C SER A 98 13.21 -65.86 -34.12
N GLU A 99 13.97 -66.67 -33.37
CA GLU A 99 15.36 -66.95 -33.74
C GLU A 99 15.42 -67.93 -34.94
N LEU A 100 16.59 -68.02 -35.57
CA LEU A 100 17.13 -69.04 -36.49
C LEU A 100 16.17 -70.13 -37.06
N SER A 101 16.22 -70.43 -38.36
CA SER A 101 17.48 -70.88 -38.98
C SER A 101 17.61 -70.75 -40.52
N THR A 102 18.88 -70.61 -40.95
CA THR A 102 19.50 -71.06 -42.23
C THR A 102 19.22 -70.41 -43.60
N THR A 103 20.32 -70.39 -44.39
CA THR A 103 20.46 -70.41 -45.86
C THR A 103 20.00 -69.22 -46.73
N LEU A 104 21.01 -68.42 -47.11
CA LEU A 104 21.26 -67.80 -48.43
C LEU A 104 21.17 -68.82 -49.61
N PRO A 105 21.25 -68.41 -50.92
CA PRO A 105 21.46 -67.08 -51.52
C PRO A 105 20.49 -66.71 -52.69
N THR A 106 20.79 -65.63 -53.43
CA THR A 106 20.39 -65.31 -54.84
C THR A 106 18.90 -65.08 -55.16
N SER A 107 18.48 -64.31 -56.18
CA SER A 107 19.04 -63.15 -56.94
C SER A 107 17.95 -62.60 -57.92
N ILE A 108 18.29 -61.56 -58.70
CA ILE A 108 17.64 -61.15 -59.99
C ILE A 108 16.30 -60.36 -59.94
N ASP A 109 16.41 -59.10 -60.38
CA ASP A 109 15.57 -58.28 -61.28
C ASP A 109 14.02 -58.25 -61.28
N SER A 110 13.52 -57.01 -61.24
CA SER A 110 12.38 -56.47 -62.03
C SER A 110 10.94 -56.93 -61.64
N ALA A 111 9.87 -56.16 -61.91
CA ALA A 111 9.72 -55.03 -62.83
C ALA A 111 8.74 -53.93 -62.33
N ARG A 112 8.71 -52.79 -63.04
CA ARG A 112 7.63 -51.76 -62.96
C ARG A 112 6.42 -52.20 -63.83
N PRO A 113 5.21 -51.63 -63.66
CA PRO A 113 4.87 -50.24 -64.05
C PRO A 113 4.29 -49.40 -62.88
N GLY A 114 4.18 -48.07 -62.94
CA GLY A 114 4.66 -47.12 -63.95
C GLY A 114 3.90 -45.77 -63.94
N THR A 115 4.57 -44.69 -64.39
CA THR A 115 4.01 -43.43 -64.95
C THR A 115 3.14 -42.51 -64.03
N THR A 116 3.22 -41.15 -64.05
CA THR A 116 4.10 -40.19 -64.77
C THR A 116 4.02 -38.77 -64.17
N LEU A 117 5.08 -37.97 -64.38
CA LEU A 117 5.15 -36.48 -64.45
C LEU A 117 4.72 -35.65 -63.21
N GLU A 118 5.41 -34.65 -62.64
CA GLU A 118 6.63 -33.83 -62.89
C GLU A 118 6.37 -32.31 -63.11
N ASN A 119 7.41 -31.52 -62.83
CA ASN A 119 7.60 -30.06 -63.00
C ASN A 119 6.97 -29.14 -61.93
N SER A 120 7.67 -28.10 -61.41
CA SER A 120 9.02 -27.59 -61.76
C SER A 120 9.69 -26.68 -60.69
N VAL A 121 11.04 -26.66 -60.69
CA VAL A 121 11.96 -25.50 -60.49
C VAL A 121 11.99 -24.75 -59.11
N ALA A 122 13.13 -24.33 -58.51
CA ALA A 122 14.57 -24.66 -58.66
C ALA A 122 15.44 -24.00 -57.53
N CYS A 123 16.72 -24.46 -57.38
CA CYS A 123 17.96 -23.73 -56.97
C CYS A 123 18.07 -22.90 -55.65
N LEU A 124 19.27 -22.53 -55.13
CA LEU A 124 20.57 -23.22 -54.86
C LEU A 124 21.52 -22.26 -54.08
N ALA A 125 22.65 -22.77 -53.51
CA ALA A 125 23.78 -22.06 -52.85
C ALA A 125 23.45 -21.32 -51.50
N ASP A 126 24.03 -21.54 -50.31
CA ASP A 126 25.17 -22.32 -49.73
C ASP A 126 26.61 -21.72 -49.67
N VAL A 127 27.11 -21.55 -48.40
CA VAL A 127 28.46 -21.98 -47.87
C VAL A 127 29.72 -21.20 -48.37
N PRO A 128 30.94 -21.22 -47.74
CA PRO A 128 31.49 -21.86 -46.52
C PRO A 128 31.99 -20.85 -45.42
N ALA A 129 32.54 -21.18 -44.23
CA ALA A 129 33.00 -22.39 -43.52
C ALA A 129 34.51 -22.80 -43.59
N LYS A 130 35.28 -22.55 -42.49
CA LYS A 130 36.45 -23.33 -41.95
C LYS A 130 37.05 -22.64 -40.70
N SER A 131 36.99 -23.27 -39.53
CA SER A 131 38.09 -24.01 -38.82
C SER A 131 38.98 -23.11 -37.94
N ARG A 132 39.64 -23.55 -36.86
CA ARG A 132 40.19 -24.89 -36.50
C ARG A 132 40.10 -25.19 -34.98
N ASN A 133 40.11 -26.47 -34.61
CA ASN A 133 39.91 -26.99 -33.24
C ASN A 133 41.09 -26.76 -32.27
N GLN A 134 40.82 -26.85 -30.96
CA GLN A 134 41.33 -27.97 -30.15
C GLN A 134 40.56 -28.24 -28.83
N ASN A 135 40.04 -29.48 -28.74
CA ASN A 135 39.90 -30.42 -27.61
C ASN A 135 39.26 -30.01 -26.25
N GLY A 136 38.40 -30.91 -25.73
CA GLY A 136 37.95 -30.96 -24.33
C GLY A 136 36.45 -31.28 -24.19
N ASP A 137 36.07 -32.47 -23.71
CA ASP A 137 34.69 -32.99 -23.76
C ASP A 137 34.18 -33.53 -22.40
N LYS A 138 32.84 -33.62 -22.29
CA LYS A 138 32.00 -34.42 -21.36
C LYS A 138 31.51 -33.82 -20.01
N THR A 139 30.17 -33.78 -19.93
CA THR A 139 29.26 -34.07 -18.79
C THR A 139 28.76 -32.99 -17.79
N ALA A 140 27.49 -32.59 -18.00
CA ALA A 140 26.34 -32.79 -17.08
C ALA A 140 25.89 -31.76 -15.98
N ARG A 141 24.56 -31.48 -16.00
CA ARG A 141 23.60 -31.20 -14.89
C ARG A 141 23.58 -29.87 -14.07
N LYS A 142 22.74 -28.93 -14.54
CA LYS A 142 21.44 -28.45 -13.93
C LYS A 142 21.37 -27.88 -12.47
N ARG A 143 20.80 -26.65 -12.37
CA ARG A 143 20.09 -25.93 -11.24
C ARG A 143 20.88 -24.95 -10.32
N ALA A 144 20.14 -23.89 -9.90
CA ALA A 144 20.48 -22.79 -8.96
C ALA A 144 21.65 -21.87 -9.37
N ARG A 145 21.62 -20.53 -9.29
CA ARG A 145 20.62 -19.51 -8.85
C ARG A 145 20.36 -19.35 -7.34
N GLU A 146 21.32 -18.78 -6.61
CA GLU A 146 21.04 -17.68 -5.66
C GLU A 146 22.32 -16.90 -5.22
N SER A 147 22.13 -15.79 -4.50
CA SER A 147 23.11 -14.87 -3.89
C SER A 147 23.75 -13.74 -4.75
N ALA A 148 23.61 -12.50 -4.27
CA ALA A 148 24.44 -11.28 -4.49
C ALA A 148 23.63 -10.00 -4.14
N SER A 149 23.37 -9.72 -2.85
CA SER A 149 22.67 -8.47 -2.44
C SER A 149 22.87 -8.07 -0.96
N SER A 150 24.12 -7.87 -0.54
CA SER A 150 24.45 -6.81 0.43
C SER A 150 24.35 -5.44 -0.30
N THR A 151 24.08 -4.30 0.33
CA THR A 151 24.25 -3.94 1.75
C THR A 151 23.07 -3.10 2.25
N ALA A 152 22.59 -3.33 3.48
CA ALA A 152 21.52 -2.52 4.09
C ALA A 152 21.80 -2.27 5.59
N ALA A 153 22.40 -1.12 5.90
CA ALA A 153 22.75 -0.75 7.28
C ALA A 153 21.51 -0.51 8.18
N HIS A 154 21.61 -0.91 9.44
CA HIS A 154 20.54 -0.75 10.42
C HIS A 154 20.33 0.72 10.85
N TYR A 155 19.09 1.19 10.78
CA TYR A 155 18.59 2.26 11.66
C TYR A 155 17.49 1.70 12.57
N ARG A 156 17.78 1.62 13.88
CA ARG A 156 16.79 1.24 14.90
C ARG A 156 15.92 2.45 15.23
N ALA A 157 14.66 2.45 14.78
CA ALA A 157 13.66 3.43 15.18
C ALA A 157 12.77 2.85 16.30
N SER A 158 13.06 3.22 17.54
CA SER A 158 12.20 2.91 18.70
C SER A 158 10.95 3.82 18.70
N GLY A 159 9.83 3.29 19.19
CA GLY A 159 8.57 4.02 19.27
C GLY A 159 7.77 3.66 20.52
N ALA A 160 7.83 4.52 21.53
CA ALA A 160 7.00 4.48 22.73
C ALA A 160 5.90 5.58 22.68
N ARG A 161 5.03 5.65 23.69
CA ARG A 161 3.73 6.35 23.62
C ARG A 161 3.65 7.60 24.50
N GLU A 162 2.78 8.50 24.08
CA GLU A 162 2.38 9.73 24.78
C GLU A 162 1.74 9.45 26.16
N ARG A 163 1.96 10.38 27.10
CA ARG A 163 0.92 10.96 27.96
C ARG A 163 1.09 12.49 28.02
N LEU A 164 0.09 13.19 28.54
CA LEU A 164 -0.10 14.64 28.48
C LEU A 164 -0.66 15.16 29.82
N ILE A 165 -0.72 16.51 29.96
CA ILE A 165 -1.24 17.37 31.07
C ILE A 165 -0.08 18.07 31.81
N ALA A 166 -0.07 19.41 32.03
CA ALA A 166 -0.82 20.53 31.41
C ALA A 166 -0.17 21.91 31.72
N ALA A 167 -0.60 22.94 30.96
CA ALA A 167 -0.71 24.38 31.27
C ALA A 167 0.40 25.17 31.99
N VAL A 168 0.88 26.24 31.34
CA VAL A 168 1.41 27.50 31.95
C VAL A 168 1.05 28.68 31.03
N PRO A 169 0.53 29.79 31.58
CA PRO A 169 0.81 31.16 31.10
C PRO A 169 0.99 32.17 32.28
N PRO A 170 1.32 33.46 32.05
CA PRO A 170 2.53 33.95 31.37
C PRO A 170 3.19 35.20 32.06
N ALA A 171 4.32 35.65 31.48
CA ALA A 171 4.86 37.03 31.49
C ALA A 171 5.68 37.58 32.69
N ASN A 172 6.56 38.53 32.35
CA ASN A 172 7.34 39.49 33.16
C ASN A 172 8.42 38.94 34.14
N SER A 173 9.51 39.64 34.44
CA SER A 173 10.23 40.76 33.76
C SER A 173 11.68 40.86 34.30
N GLU A 174 12.53 41.69 33.65
CA GLU A 174 13.82 42.22 34.16
C GLU A 174 14.95 41.21 34.55
N VAL A 175 16.24 41.55 34.73
CA VAL A 175 17.27 42.47 34.18
C VAL A 175 18.50 42.33 35.13
N ASN A 176 19.71 42.71 34.71
CA ASN A 176 20.97 42.72 35.48
C ASN A 176 21.66 41.36 35.81
N VAL A 177 22.96 41.28 36.12
CA VAL A 177 24.20 41.85 35.52
C VAL A 177 25.44 41.24 36.23
N ALA A 178 26.62 41.20 35.57
CA ALA A 178 27.96 40.91 36.15
C ALA A 178 28.19 39.48 36.74
N ALA A 179 29.42 39.05 37.11
CA ALA A 179 30.78 39.20 36.54
C ALA A 179 31.77 38.23 37.25
N LYS A 180 33.04 38.19 36.78
CA LYS A 180 34.20 37.41 37.30
C LYS A 180 34.17 35.89 37.01
N GLY A 181 35.30 35.19 36.81
CA GLY A 181 36.65 35.67 36.50
C GLY A 181 37.80 34.80 37.04
N GLY A 182 38.52 34.06 36.17
CA GLY A 182 39.81 33.40 36.47
C GLY A 182 39.75 32.10 37.31
N ARG A 183 40.85 31.34 37.50
CA ARG A 183 42.17 31.31 36.82
C ARG A 183 42.97 30.04 37.23
N GLU A 184 43.63 29.34 36.29
CA GLU A 184 44.80 28.41 36.48
C GLU A 184 44.64 27.21 37.47
N ARG A 185 45.58 26.24 37.62
CA ARG A 185 46.34 25.38 36.67
C ARG A 185 46.84 24.11 37.44
N LEU A 186 47.75 23.31 36.84
CA LEU A 186 48.46 22.12 37.39
C LEU A 186 47.58 20.84 37.49
N SER A 187 47.96 19.61 37.09
CA SER A 187 49.21 18.93 36.66
C SER A 187 50.12 18.32 37.75
N THR A 188 49.96 17.01 37.99
CA THR A 188 51.04 16.08 38.39
C THR A 188 50.81 14.68 37.77
N LYS A 189 51.88 13.90 37.62
CA LYS A 189 51.88 12.47 37.21
C LYS A 189 52.30 11.60 38.39
N SER A 190 51.91 10.32 38.41
CA SER A 190 52.72 9.23 38.99
C SER A 190 52.46 7.91 38.23
N ARG A 191 53.33 6.91 38.42
CA ARG A 191 53.46 5.72 37.54
C ARG A 191 54.26 4.61 38.24
N GLN A 192 53.71 3.40 38.37
CA GLN A 192 54.42 2.10 38.47
C GLN A 192 53.37 0.95 38.31
N VAL A 193 53.55 -0.22 37.65
CA VAL A 193 54.70 -1.14 37.39
C VAL A 193 54.90 -2.16 38.53
N THR A 194 55.02 -3.50 38.36
CA THR A 194 54.78 -4.48 37.24
C THR A 194 54.87 -5.93 37.79
N SER A 195 54.23 -6.89 37.12
CA SER A 195 54.73 -8.28 36.93
C SER A 195 53.88 -8.96 35.80
N ALA A 196 54.37 -9.36 34.62
CA ALA A 196 55.56 -10.15 34.19
C ALA A 196 55.26 -11.66 34.09
N LEU A 197 56.04 -12.40 33.28
CA LEU A 197 55.71 -13.69 32.63
C LEU A 197 54.69 -13.51 31.48
N ASP A 198 55.06 -13.31 30.19
CA ASP A 198 56.09 -13.91 29.29
C ASP A 198 55.60 -15.27 28.71
N GLU A 199 55.78 -15.68 27.45
CA GLU A 199 56.50 -15.15 26.25
C GLU A 199 55.77 -15.67 24.94
N VAL A 200 55.77 -14.99 23.77
CA VAL A 200 56.60 -15.19 22.54
C VAL A 200 56.45 -16.61 21.89
N GLU A 201 56.42 -16.90 20.58
CA GLU A 201 56.67 -16.27 19.25
C GLU A 201 55.43 -16.51 18.32
N ALA A 202 55.11 -15.88 17.17
CA ALA A 202 55.78 -15.21 16.04
C ALA A 202 56.19 -16.10 14.83
N GLU A 203 55.59 -15.81 13.65
CA GLU A 203 55.95 -16.27 12.28
C GLU A 203 55.83 -17.80 12.00
N ALA A 204 55.80 -18.37 10.78
CA ALA A 204 55.88 -17.83 9.40
C ALA A 204 54.96 -18.59 8.39
N HIS A 205 55.16 -18.35 7.09
CA HIS A 205 54.26 -18.61 5.95
C HIS A 205 53.93 -20.07 5.50
N SER A 206 52.71 -20.20 4.96
CA SER A 206 52.31 -20.98 3.76
C SER A 206 52.05 -22.50 3.79
N SER A 207 50.85 -22.89 3.34
CA SER A 207 50.62 -23.88 2.26
C SER A 207 49.11 -24.01 1.96
N ASN A 208 48.75 -24.52 0.78
CA ASN A 208 47.37 -24.73 0.34
C ASN A 208 46.84 -26.12 0.76
N SER A 209 45.59 -26.20 1.24
CA SER A 209 44.73 -27.37 0.98
C SER A 209 43.24 -26.97 1.07
N ASN A 210 42.38 -27.71 0.36
CA ASN A 210 40.95 -27.43 0.28
C ASN A 210 40.18 -27.99 1.48
N GLY A 211 39.10 -27.30 1.90
CA GLY A 211 38.17 -27.82 2.91
C GLY A 211 36.92 -26.95 3.07
N ASP A 212 35.80 -27.35 2.44
CA ASP A 212 34.50 -26.71 2.64
C ASP A 212 33.97 -26.95 4.07
N ALA A 213 33.87 -25.88 4.88
CA ALA A 213 33.34 -25.94 6.24
C ALA A 213 32.27 -24.86 6.50
N HIS A 214 31.03 -25.30 6.69
CA HIS A 214 29.83 -24.47 6.78
C HIS A 214 29.62 -23.89 8.20
N TRP A 215 30.23 -22.75 8.50
CA TRP A 215 30.10 -22.06 9.80
C TRP A 215 28.74 -21.37 10.00
N THR A 216 27.74 -22.13 10.46
CA THR A 216 26.53 -21.57 11.07
C THR A 216 26.22 -22.23 12.41
N ASP A 217 26.99 -21.90 13.45
CA ASP A 217 26.56 -22.16 14.82
C ASP A 217 26.97 -21.04 15.79
N ILE A 218 25.96 -20.30 16.27
CA ILE A 218 26.08 -19.46 17.47
C ILE A 218 25.36 -20.19 18.58
N CYS A 219 26.06 -21.18 19.15
CA CYS A 219 25.58 -21.98 20.27
C CYS A 219 25.33 -21.10 21.51
N VAL A 220 24.05 -20.74 21.74
CA VAL A 220 23.63 -20.05 22.96
C VAL A 220 23.66 -21.06 24.12
N ARG A 221 24.77 -21.06 24.88
CA ARG A 221 24.94 -21.91 26.08
C ARG A 221 23.79 -21.71 27.07
N THR A 222 22.88 -22.68 27.13
CA THR A 222 21.81 -22.78 28.13
C THR A 222 22.36 -23.35 29.44
N TRP A 223 22.06 -22.67 30.54
CA TRP A 223 22.54 -23.04 31.88
C TRP A 223 21.49 -23.95 32.53
N HIS A 224 21.85 -25.19 32.87
CA HIS A 224 20.94 -26.14 33.52
C HIS A 224 21.23 -26.20 35.01
N CYS A 225 20.19 -26.15 35.85
CA CYS A 225 20.38 -26.24 37.30
C CYS A 225 20.76 -27.67 37.68
N PHE A 226 21.86 -27.86 38.41
CA PHE A 226 22.30 -29.18 38.84
C PHE A 226 21.32 -29.84 39.82
N THR A 227 20.51 -29.05 40.52
CA THR A 227 19.64 -29.47 41.63
C THR A 227 18.17 -29.70 41.22
N CYS A 228 17.72 -29.16 40.07
CA CYS A 228 16.36 -29.39 39.57
C CYS A 228 16.22 -29.42 38.03
N HIS A 229 17.35 -29.41 37.30
CA HIS A 229 17.45 -29.47 35.83
C HIS A 229 16.72 -28.37 35.04
N LEU A 230 16.26 -27.30 35.70
CA LEU A 230 15.67 -26.15 35.04
C LEU A 230 16.68 -25.46 34.10
N ALA A 231 16.34 -25.40 32.81
CA ALA A 231 17.12 -24.70 31.78
C ALA A 231 16.87 -23.18 31.85
N LEU A 232 17.95 -22.40 31.97
CA LEU A 232 17.94 -20.95 32.12
C LEU A 232 18.83 -20.27 31.08
N ASP A 233 18.39 -19.08 30.66
CA ASP A 233 18.91 -18.32 29.52
C ASP A 233 20.15 -17.46 29.83
N ASN A 234 20.56 -17.35 31.09
CA ASN A 234 21.74 -16.58 31.51
C ASN A 234 22.25 -17.03 32.89
N GLY A 235 23.58 -17.09 33.09
CA GLY A 235 24.22 -17.41 34.38
C GLY A 235 23.86 -16.46 35.54
N TYR A 236 23.40 -15.23 35.27
CA TYR A 236 22.79 -14.36 36.29
C TYR A 236 21.47 -14.95 36.83
N ARG A 237 20.61 -15.45 35.93
CA ARG A 237 19.38 -16.16 36.32
C ARG A 237 19.68 -17.49 37.00
N MET A 238 20.72 -18.21 36.57
CA MET A 238 21.17 -19.42 37.26
C MET A 238 21.58 -19.13 38.71
N ARG A 239 22.46 -18.14 38.94
CA ARG A 239 22.83 -17.73 40.30
C ARG A 239 21.64 -17.26 41.13
N ARG A 240 20.70 -16.51 40.52
CA ARG A 240 19.49 -16.10 41.23
C ARG A 240 18.57 -17.27 41.58
N HIS A 241 18.43 -18.25 40.70
CA HIS A 241 17.67 -19.48 40.94
C HIS A 241 18.31 -20.32 42.06
N LEU A 242 19.63 -20.54 42.01
CA LEU A 242 20.37 -21.23 43.08
C LEU A 242 20.19 -20.52 44.43
N VAL A 243 20.29 -19.20 44.50
CA VAL A 243 20.11 -18.44 45.75
C VAL A 243 18.65 -18.43 46.24
N TYR A 244 17.68 -18.22 45.36
CA TYR A 244 16.28 -18.01 45.77
C TYR A 244 15.47 -19.30 45.89
N ASP A 245 15.81 -20.37 45.17
CA ASP A 245 15.08 -21.65 45.19
C ASP A 245 15.86 -22.79 45.89
N HIS A 246 17.20 -22.71 45.93
CA HIS A 246 18.07 -23.71 46.57
C HIS A 246 18.92 -23.17 47.74
N GLY A 247 18.81 -21.88 48.09
CA GLY A 247 19.52 -21.27 49.21
C GLY A 247 19.02 -21.73 50.57
N THR A 248 19.94 -22.08 51.47
CA THR A 248 19.68 -22.58 52.83
C THR A 248 18.99 -21.56 53.74
N GLU A 249 19.18 -20.26 53.49
CA GLU A 249 18.64 -19.16 54.27
C GLU A 249 17.76 -18.23 53.42
N VAL A 250 16.94 -17.44 54.09
CA VAL A 250 16.09 -16.39 53.50
C VAL A 250 16.44 -15.05 54.14
N ARG A 251 16.65 -14.03 53.29
CA ARG A 251 16.91 -12.63 53.67
C ARG A 251 15.58 -11.95 54.02
N TYR A 252 15.48 -11.35 55.20
CA TYR A 252 14.37 -10.50 55.62
C TYR A 252 14.87 -9.08 55.90
N HIS A 253 14.22 -8.09 55.32
CA HIS A 253 14.42 -6.67 55.63
C HIS A 253 13.53 -6.27 56.81
N VAL A 254 14.05 -5.42 57.69
CA VAL A 254 13.38 -4.98 58.94
C VAL A 254 12.89 -3.54 58.79
N CYS A 255 11.65 -3.26 59.21
CA CYS A 255 11.15 -1.89 59.32
C CYS A 255 11.85 -1.12 60.47
N PRO A 256 12.53 0.02 60.22
CA PRO A 256 13.25 0.75 61.26
C PRO A 256 12.35 1.37 62.34
N HIS A 257 11.07 1.62 62.04
CA HIS A 257 10.13 2.25 62.98
C HIS A 257 9.32 1.27 63.86
N CYS A 258 9.26 -0.03 63.53
CA CYS A 258 8.43 -1.00 64.26
C CYS A 258 8.93 -2.46 64.24
N GLY A 259 10.10 -2.74 63.67
CA GLY A 259 10.69 -4.08 63.65
C GLY A 259 10.04 -5.08 62.67
N LEU A 260 9.04 -4.68 61.87
CA LEU A 260 8.33 -5.58 60.96
C LEU A 260 9.27 -6.21 59.91
N GLU A 261 9.44 -7.53 59.97
CA GLU A 261 10.24 -8.32 59.01
C GLU A 261 9.45 -8.65 57.72
N ARG A 262 10.07 -8.43 56.55
CA ARG A 262 9.54 -8.81 55.22
C ARG A 262 10.66 -9.28 54.28
N GLU A 263 10.38 -10.32 53.51
CA GLU A 263 11.33 -10.91 52.54
C GLU A 263 11.81 -9.90 51.48
N TYR A 264 10.92 -9.00 51.04
CA TYR A 264 11.22 -7.99 50.03
C TYR A 264 11.27 -6.58 50.62
N MET A 265 12.36 -5.86 50.39
CA MET A 265 12.55 -4.44 50.78
C MET A 265 11.40 -3.52 50.31
N PHE A 266 10.78 -3.84 49.17
CA PHE A 266 9.60 -3.11 48.67
C PHE A 266 8.40 -3.19 49.61
N ASP A 267 8.20 -4.31 50.32
CA ASP A 267 7.09 -4.46 51.26
C ASP A 267 7.34 -3.70 52.56
N VAL A 268 8.60 -3.52 52.96
CA VAL A 268 8.98 -2.62 54.06
C VAL A 268 8.72 -1.17 53.66
N MET A 269 9.19 -0.71 52.49
CA MET A 269 8.93 0.65 51.99
C MET A 269 7.42 0.94 51.81
N ARG A 270 6.64 -0.05 51.34
CA ARG A 270 5.19 0.04 51.21
C ARG A 270 4.48 0.15 52.58
N HIS A 271 4.94 -0.62 53.56
CA HIS A 271 4.45 -0.57 54.94
C HIS A 271 4.81 0.76 55.63
N LEU A 272 6.03 1.26 55.45
CA LEU A 272 6.45 2.58 55.94
C LEU A 272 5.56 3.70 55.39
N HIS A 273 5.19 3.64 54.11
CA HIS A 273 4.23 4.58 53.53
C HIS A 273 2.82 4.42 54.13
N SER A 274 2.30 3.19 54.27
CA SER A 274 0.89 2.96 54.63
C SER A 274 0.58 2.96 56.13
N ALA A 275 1.57 2.70 56.99
CA ALA A 275 1.40 2.57 58.44
C ALA A 275 2.18 3.63 59.24
N HIS A 276 3.27 4.17 58.69
CA HIS A 276 4.04 5.26 59.30
C HIS A 276 3.89 6.60 58.53
N GLY A 277 3.04 6.65 57.50
CA GLY A 277 2.67 7.88 56.78
C GLY A 277 3.77 8.52 55.94
N LEU A 278 4.95 7.89 55.84
CA LEU A 278 6.17 8.50 55.31
C LEU A 278 6.04 8.90 53.84
N VAL A 279 6.55 10.09 53.53
CA VAL A 279 6.48 10.70 52.18
C VAL A 279 7.61 10.16 51.31
N ALA A 280 7.42 10.18 49.98
CA ALA A 280 8.33 9.55 49.02
C ALA A 280 9.81 9.99 49.10
N GLN A 281 10.10 11.19 49.61
CA GLN A 281 11.46 11.68 49.83
C GLN A 281 12.12 11.02 51.06
N GLN A 282 11.44 10.99 52.21
CA GLN A 282 11.89 10.31 53.43
C GLN A 282 12.09 8.80 53.18
N LEU A 283 11.23 8.18 52.36
CA LEU A 283 11.35 6.79 51.92
C LEU A 283 12.54 6.54 50.98
N ALA A 284 13.09 7.58 50.33
CA ALA A 284 14.29 7.48 49.51
C ALA A 284 15.57 7.59 50.38
N GLU A 285 15.53 8.43 51.42
CA GLU A 285 16.62 8.62 52.39
C GLU A 285 16.81 7.36 53.26
N LEU A 286 15.72 6.81 53.82
CA LEU A 286 15.73 5.55 54.59
C LEU A 286 16.08 4.30 53.77
N ARG A 287 16.18 4.41 52.44
CA ARG A 287 16.28 3.25 51.55
C ARG A 287 17.54 2.41 51.76
N ASN A 288 18.66 3.06 52.05
CA ASN A 288 19.94 2.38 52.29
C ASN A 288 19.94 1.70 53.68
N ASP A 289 19.47 2.41 54.71
CA ASP A 289 19.29 1.86 56.05
C ASP A 289 18.40 0.59 56.06
N ILE A 290 17.29 0.58 55.33
CA ILE A 290 16.44 -0.63 55.18
C ILE A 290 17.13 -1.73 54.34
N GLN A 291 18.03 -1.37 53.43
CA GLN A 291 18.78 -2.35 52.64
C GLN A 291 19.76 -3.14 53.53
N ASP A 292 20.34 -2.47 54.52
CA ASP A 292 21.38 -3.02 55.41
C ASP A 292 20.79 -3.58 56.73
N ARG A 293 19.65 -3.06 57.21
CA ARG A 293 18.86 -3.64 58.32
C ARG A 293 18.18 -4.95 57.92
N VAL A 294 18.97 -6.01 57.96
CA VAL A 294 18.61 -7.33 57.45
C VAL A 294 18.85 -8.41 58.49
N ARG A 295 17.92 -9.37 58.53
CA ARG A 295 18.03 -10.61 59.29
C ARG A 295 17.97 -11.80 58.34
N TYR A 296 18.84 -12.77 58.57
CA TYR A 296 18.80 -14.06 57.88
C TYR A 296 18.12 -15.08 58.78
N ARG A 297 17.29 -15.95 58.21
CA ARG A 297 16.69 -17.08 58.92
C ARG A 297 16.83 -18.35 58.07
N PRO A 298 17.09 -19.53 58.67
CA PRO A 298 17.12 -20.80 57.94
C PRO A 298 15.76 -21.08 57.29
N ARG A 299 15.78 -21.56 56.05
CA ARG A 299 14.57 -21.79 55.25
C ARG A 299 13.79 -22.99 55.81
N PRO A 300 12.50 -22.87 56.16
CA PRO A 300 11.74 -23.99 56.69
C PRO A 300 11.59 -25.10 55.62
N LYS A 301 11.94 -26.34 55.99
CA LYS A 301 11.89 -27.50 55.09
C LYS A 301 10.44 -27.82 54.72
N VAL A 302 10.05 -27.54 53.48
CA VAL A 302 8.77 -27.98 52.91
C VAL A 302 8.90 -29.44 52.50
N SER A 303 8.04 -30.32 53.02
CA SER A 303 8.04 -31.75 52.67
C SER A 303 7.61 -31.98 51.21
N SER A 304 8.29 -32.90 50.53
CA SER A 304 8.13 -33.16 49.10
C SER A 304 6.89 -34.03 48.81
N GLY A 305 5.80 -33.39 48.38
CA GLY A 305 4.60 -34.07 47.84
C GLY A 305 4.19 -33.50 46.49
N MET A 306 4.16 -34.33 45.45
CA MET A 306 3.93 -33.87 44.07
C MET A 306 2.45 -33.89 43.63
N SER A 307 2.13 -32.88 42.81
CA SER A 307 0.94 -32.74 41.94
C SER A 307 -0.35 -32.16 42.54
N ASN A 308 -1.07 -31.50 41.62
CA ASN A 308 -2.50 -31.18 41.63
C ASN A 308 -3.10 -30.15 42.62
N ARG A 309 -3.36 -28.96 42.03
CA ARG A 309 -4.72 -28.40 41.96
C ARG A 309 -5.31 -27.83 43.26
N ARG A 310 -4.61 -26.89 43.90
CA ARG A 310 -5.20 -26.03 44.96
C ARG A 310 -6.41 -25.24 44.43
N LYS A 311 -7.62 -25.71 44.76
CA LYS A 311 -8.83 -24.87 44.84
C LYS A 311 -8.57 -23.72 45.85
N ARG A 312 -9.23 -22.57 45.68
CA ARG A 312 -9.33 -21.57 46.76
C ARG A 312 -10.38 -22.04 47.78
N PRO A 313 -10.11 -21.97 49.09
CA PRO A 313 -11.16 -22.01 50.12
C PRO A 313 -11.96 -20.70 50.13
N PRO A 314 -13.16 -20.66 50.76
CA PRO A 314 -13.92 -19.45 50.99
C PRO A 314 -13.33 -18.60 52.13
N SER A 315 -13.83 -17.39 52.30
CA SER A 315 -13.51 -16.49 53.42
C SER A 315 -14.81 -16.00 54.08
N GLY A 316 -14.97 -16.23 55.38
CA GLY A 316 -16.13 -15.73 56.13
C GLY A 316 -15.98 -15.88 57.65
N HIS A 317 -16.10 -14.74 58.34
CA HIS A 317 -16.50 -14.50 59.74
C HIS A 317 -17.17 -13.10 59.70
N ALA A 318 -18.28 -12.77 60.37
CA ALA A 318 -18.80 -13.07 61.72
C ALA A 318 -18.08 -12.26 62.82
N GLY A 319 -18.74 -11.54 63.73
CA GLY A 319 -20.17 -11.16 63.85
C GLY A 319 -20.41 -9.64 63.70
N GLU A 320 -21.40 -8.99 64.33
CA GLU A 320 -22.38 -9.43 65.35
C GLU A 320 -23.73 -8.65 65.27
N SER A 321 -24.76 -9.20 65.93
CA SER A 321 -25.95 -8.57 66.55
C SER A 321 -26.86 -7.55 65.81
N GLY A 322 -28.17 -7.87 65.74
CA GLY A 322 -29.23 -6.95 66.21
C GLY A 322 -30.40 -6.60 65.28
N GLY A 323 -31.63 -7.02 65.63
CA GLY A 323 -32.88 -6.36 65.22
C GLY A 323 -33.80 -7.11 64.24
N ASP A 324 -35.03 -7.41 64.66
CA ASP A 324 -36.10 -8.03 63.85
C ASP A 324 -36.99 -6.99 63.12
N ILE A 325 -37.66 -7.44 62.04
CA ILE A 325 -39.15 -7.54 61.93
C ILE A 325 -39.59 -7.75 60.46
N GLY A 326 -40.32 -8.85 60.20
CA GLY A 326 -41.38 -8.98 59.18
C GLY A 326 -41.01 -8.99 57.68
N GLY A 327 -41.90 -9.52 56.81
CA GLY A 327 -41.82 -9.18 55.37
C GLY A 327 -42.29 -10.14 54.27
N ALA A 328 -42.73 -11.36 54.57
CA ALA A 328 -43.56 -12.24 53.70
C ALA A 328 -43.15 -12.62 52.23
N SER A 329 -43.35 -13.92 51.95
CA SER A 329 -43.86 -14.50 50.67
C SER A 329 -42.93 -15.01 49.54
N LYS A 330 -42.76 -16.35 49.61
CA LYS A 330 -42.98 -17.36 48.54
C LYS A 330 -41.91 -17.58 47.44
N THR A 331 -41.27 -18.74 47.55
CA THR A 331 -40.44 -19.41 46.53
C THR A 331 -40.84 -20.90 46.41
N ALA A 332 -40.24 -21.63 45.44
CA ALA A 332 -40.34 -23.09 45.25
C ALA A 332 -41.72 -23.61 44.74
N LYS A 333 -41.89 -24.84 44.23
CA LYS A 333 -41.04 -26.06 44.14
C LYS A 333 -40.88 -26.52 42.67
N LEU A 334 -39.81 -27.22 42.24
CA LEU A 334 -39.19 -28.51 42.62
C LEU A 334 -39.98 -29.76 42.17
N SER A 335 -39.27 -30.84 41.83
CA SER A 335 -39.74 -31.96 41.01
C SER A 335 -39.85 -33.31 41.73
N ARG A 336 -40.79 -34.15 41.27
CA ARG A 336 -40.89 -35.64 41.28
C ARG A 336 -41.98 -36.00 40.23
N LYS A 337 -41.94 -37.04 39.39
CA LYS A 337 -41.62 -38.50 39.45
C LYS A 337 -42.93 -39.34 39.50
N ASP A 338 -42.78 -40.65 39.25
CA ASP A 338 -43.81 -41.71 39.24
C ASP A 338 -44.63 -41.74 37.91
N ASP A 339 -44.87 -42.87 37.23
CA ASP A 339 -44.29 -44.24 37.33
C ASP A 339 -44.11 -44.87 35.89
N GLN A 340 -44.40 -46.12 35.44
CA GLN A 340 -44.97 -47.37 35.98
C GLN A 340 -44.53 -48.65 35.18
N THR A 341 -44.84 -49.83 35.73
CA THR A 341 -44.72 -51.26 35.30
C THR A 341 -44.50 -51.70 33.83
N ALA A 342 -43.62 -52.71 33.65
CA ALA A 342 -43.94 -54.02 33.03
C ALA A 342 -42.91 -55.12 33.44
N THR A 343 -43.34 -56.40 33.44
CA THR A 343 -42.62 -57.65 33.83
C THR A 343 -41.52 -58.10 32.85
N GLY A 344 -40.58 -59.01 33.17
CA GLY A 344 -40.28 -59.77 34.40
C GLY A 344 -39.20 -60.86 34.17
N ASP A 345 -38.66 -61.46 35.25
CA ASP A 345 -37.86 -62.71 35.37
C ASP A 345 -36.57 -62.93 34.52
N ALA A 346 -35.50 -63.60 34.99
CA ALA A 346 -35.05 -64.03 36.32
C ALA A 346 -33.50 -64.23 36.33
N GLY A 347 -32.86 -64.40 37.50
CA GLY A 347 -31.44 -64.78 37.67
C GLY A 347 -31.28 -66.13 38.40
N PRO A 348 -30.20 -66.39 39.20
CA PRO A 348 -28.94 -65.65 39.38
C PRO A 348 -27.68 -66.57 39.58
N SER A 349 -26.60 -66.03 40.18
CA SER A 349 -25.42 -66.68 40.84
C SER A 349 -24.22 -67.16 39.95
N ARG A 350 -22.91 -67.00 40.30
CA ARG A 350 -22.08 -67.14 41.55
C ARG A 350 -21.80 -68.61 41.94
N VAL A 351 -20.59 -69.09 42.29
CA VAL A 351 -19.24 -68.49 42.61
C VAL A 351 -18.11 -69.34 41.97
N ASP A 352 -16.86 -68.87 42.02
CA ASP A 352 -15.60 -69.52 41.60
C ASP A 352 -15.30 -70.90 42.22
N HIS A 353 -14.41 -71.67 41.56
CA HIS A 353 -13.20 -72.26 42.19
C HIS A 353 -12.12 -72.63 41.13
N SER A 354 -10.96 -73.12 41.58
CA SER A 354 -9.65 -72.98 40.89
C SER A 354 -9.16 -74.16 40.01
N GLN A 355 -8.07 -73.90 39.27
CA GLN A 355 -7.41 -74.73 38.24
C GLN A 355 -6.91 -76.13 38.72
N PRO A 356 -6.56 -77.02 37.78
CA PRO A 356 -5.12 -77.21 37.49
C PRO A 356 -4.74 -77.23 35.99
N ASN A 357 -3.43 -77.22 35.69
CA ASN A 357 -2.84 -77.30 34.35
C ASN A 357 -2.57 -78.76 33.89
N THR A 358 -2.50 -79.00 32.58
CA THR A 358 -1.34 -79.63 31.89
C THR A 358 -1.51 -79.59 30.35
N SER A 359 -0.47 -80.00 29.61
CA SER A 359 -0.22 -79.59 28.22
C SER A 359 -0.06 -80.74 27.21
N SER A 360 -0.44 -80.51 25.96
CA SER A 360 0.31 -80.98 24.78
C SER A 360 0.06 -80.09 23.56
N SER A 361 1.02 -80.03 22.63
CA SER A 361 0.99 -79.13 21.47
C SER A 361 1.94 -79.60 20.36
N GLY A 362 1.56 -79.41 19.10
CA GLY A 362 2.50 -79.40 17.98
C GLY A 362 2.04 -80.14 16.71
N ASN A 363 1.77 -79.38 15.64
CA ASN A 363 2.19 -79.74 14.27
C ASN A 363 2.01 -78.61 13.22
N GLN A 364 1.23 -77.56 13.49
CA GLN A 364 0.82 -76.59 12.44
C GLN A 364 1.75 -75.38 12.24
N ASP A 365 2.58 -75.02 13.21
CA ASP A 365 3.39 -73.80 13.13
C ASP A 365 4.57 -73.86 12.13
N ASN A 366 5.13 -75.07 11.90
CA ASN A 366 6.33 -75.24 11.06
C ASN A 366 6.09 -74.96 9.57
N ILE A 367 4.86 -75.12 9.05
CA ILE A 367 4.55 -74.91 7.63
C ILE A 367 4.62 -73.42 7.25
N ASN A 368 4.22 -72.53 8.17
CA ASN A 368 4.20 -71.09 7.91
C ASN A 368 5.59 -70.44 7.99
N ALA A 369 6.54 -71.05 8.70
CA ALA A 369 7.91 -70.56 8.80
C ALA A 369 8.68 -70.71 7.47
N ASP A 370 8.51 -71.82 6.76
CA ASP A 370 9.30 -72.15 5.56
C ASP A 370 8.78 -71.52 4.24
N ILE A 371 7.74 -70.70 4.32
CA ILE A 371 7.29 -69.81 3.22
C ILE A 371 7.92 -68.42 3.36
N LEU A 372 8.17 -67.97 4.59
CA LEU A 372 8.82 -66.67 4.89
C LEU A 372 10.32 -66.65 4.57
N SER A 373 10.94 -67.82 4.34
CA SER A 373 12.35 -67.99 4.01
C SER A 373 12.69 -67.78 2.52
N LYS A 374 11.69 -67.66 1.63
CA LYS A 374 11.86 -67.77 0.16
C LYS A 374 11.38 -66.54 -0.65
N ILE A 375 11.25 -65.37 -0.01
CA ILE A 375 10.83 -64.12 -0.67
C ILE A 375 11.93 -63.05 -0.51
N ASP A 376 12.84 -62.99 -1.48
CA ASP A 376 13.94 -62.02 -1.51
C ASP A 376 13.44 -60.59 -1.80
N LEU A 377 13.12 -59.88 -0.72
CA LEU A 377 13.02 -58.42 -0.73
C LEU A 377 14.43 -57.82 -0.64
N PRO A 378 14.81 -56.86 -1.52
CA PRO A 378 16.13 -56.24 -1.45
C PRO A 378 16.32 -55.53 -0.10
N MET A 379 17.33 -55.94 0.66
CA MET A 379 17.59 -55.44 2.02
C MET A 379 17.81 -53.92 2.10
N THR A 380 18.19 -53.28 0.98
CA THR A 380 18.48 -51.86 0.91
C THR A 380 17.65 -51.18 -0.20
N VAL A 381 16.96 -50.10 0.18
CA VAL A 381 16.38 -49.14 -0.77
C VAL A 381 17.38 -48.02 -0.97
N ASP A 382 17.73 -47.72 -2.22
CA ASP A 382 18.52 -46.55 -2.60
C ASP A 382 17.76 -45.26 -2.22
N LEU A 383 18.11 -44.73 -1.05
CA LEU A 383 17.53 -43.50 -0.48
C LEU A 383 17.80 -42.28 -1.35
N GLU A 384 18.95 -42.19 -2.01
CA GLU A 384 19.27 -41.03 -2.85
C GLU A 384 18.36 -41.04 -4.09
N ARG A 385 18.25 -42.15 -4.81
CA ARG A 385 17.37 -42.28 -5.98
C ARG A 385 15.89 -42.13 -5.60
N PHE A 386 15.47 -42.69 -4.46
CA PHE A 386 14.09 -42.58 -3.97
C PHE A 386 13.70 -41.15 -3.58
N VAL A 387 14.59 -40.41 -2.91
CA VAL A 387 14.37 -39.00 -2.51
C VAL A 387 14.56 -38.05 -3.70
N SER A 388 15.55 -38.29 -4.56
CA SER A 388 15.82 -37.49 -5.77
C SER A 388 14.62 -37.51 -6.72
N ALA A 389 14.00 -38.67 -6.94
CA ALA A 389 12.78 -38.82 -7.74
C ALA A 389 11.59 -38.00 -7.20
N ARG A 390 11.52 -37.75 -5.89
CA ARG A 390 10.42 -37.02 -5.22
C ARG A 390 10.82 -35.65 -4.67
N LYS A 391 12.01 -35.16 -5.01
CA LYS A 391 12.57 -33.90 -4.49
C LYS A 391 11.66 -32.70 -4.74
N ASP A 392 11.07 -32.63 -5.93
CA ASP A 392 10.20 -31.53 -6.32
C ASP A 392 8.78 -31.67 -5.68
N GLU A 393 8.30 -32.89 -5.43
CA GLU A 393 7.06 -33.14 -4.66
C GLU A 393 7.23 -32.68 -3.20
N LEU A 394 8.34 -33.08 -2.56
CA LEU A 394 8.70 -32.71 -1.19
C LEU A 394 8.93 -31.20 -1.06
N ALA A 395 9.53 -30.56 -2.06
CA ALA A 395 9.67 -29.11 -2.12
C ALA A 395 8.30 -28.42 -2.20
N ASN A 396 7.43 -28.82 -3.14
CA ASN A 396 6.08 -28.27 -3.31
C ASN A 396 5.24 -28.44 -2.04
N LEU A 397 5.24 -29.64 -1.43
CA LEU A 397 4.58 -29.90 -0.16
C LEU A 397 5.14 -29.00 0.96
N THR A 398 6.46 -28.85 1.03
CA THR A 398 7.13 -28.01 2.01
C THR A 398 6.79 -26.52 1.84
N GLU A 399 6.63 -26.00 0.61
CA GLU A 399 6.16 -24.63 0.38
C GLU A 399 4.68 -24.45 0.75
N VAL A 400 3.81 -25.40 0.38
CA VAL A 400 2.40 -25.38 0.76
C VAL A 400 2.23 -25.48 2.29
N VAL A 401 3.08 -26.24 2.98
CA VAL A 401 3.10 -26.31 4.44
C VAL A 401 3.69 -25.04 5.06
N LYS A 402 4.84 -24.53 4.60
CA LYS A 402 5.44 -23.24 5.07
C LYS A 402 4.48 -22.06 4.91
N THR A 403 3.73 -22.00 3.82
CA THR A 403 2.67 -21.00 3.62
C THR A 403 1.46 -21.23 4.53
N ARG A 404 1.07 -22.48 4.82
CA ARG A 404 -0.05 -22.85 5.71
C ARG A 404 0.28 -22.97 7.22
N MET A 405 1.54 -22.90 7.65
CA MET A 405 1.94 -23.04 9.07
C MET A 405 1.07 -22.18 10.00
N ARG A 406 0.80 -22.70 11.21
CA ARG A 406 -0.22 -22.26 12.20
C ARG A 406 -0.09 -20.79 12.65
N LYS A 407 -0.36 -19.87 11.74
CA LYS A 407 -0.61 -18.45 11.98
C LYS A 407 -1.95 -18.36 12.70
N LEU A 408 -1.96 -17.74 13.89
CA LEU A 408 -3.17 -17.33 14.62
C LEU A 408 -4.23 -16.78 13.64
N VAL A 409 -5.51 -17.06 13.84
CA VAL A 409 -6.59 -16.68 12.91
C VAL A 409 -6.58 -15.18 12.58
N SER A 410 -6.21 -14.33 13.54
CA SER A 410 -6.02 -12.88 13.34
C SER A 410 -4.92 -12.49 12.32
N GLN A 411 -3.93 -13.36 12.12
CA GLN A 411 -2.82 -13.18 11.17
C GLN A 411 -3.08 -13.83 9.80
N GLN A 412 -4.03 -14.77 9.68
CA GLN A 412 -4.37 -15.41 8.40
C GLN A 412 -4.92 -14.40 7.36
N LEU A 413 -5.49 -13.29 7.82
CA LEU A 413 -5.96 -12.20 6.96
C LEU A 413 -4.80 -11.50 6.20
N PRO A 414 -5.02 -11.09 4.93
CA PRO A 414 -4.10 -10.22 4.18
C PRO A 414 -3.72 -8.96 4.97
N ARG A 415 -2.47 -8.49 4.85
CA ARG A 415 -1.91 -7.40 5.67
C ARG A 415 -2.79 -6.14 5.73
N HIS A 416 -3.45 -5.76 4.62
CA HIS A 416 -4.32 -4.58 4.52
C HIS A 416 -5.71 -4.77 5.18
N LEU A 417 -6.16 -6.01 5.42
CA LEU A 417 -7.40 -6.33 6.13
C LEU A 417 -7.20 -6.54 7.64
N ARG A 418 -5.99 -6.85 8.10
CA ARG A 418 -5.68 -7.04 9.53
C ARG A 418 -6.04 -5.79 10.35
N ARG A 419 -6.54 -5.99 11.58
CA ARG A 419 -6.88 -4.91 12.53
C ARG A 419 -6.28 -5.22 13.90
N ARG A 420 -5.53 -4.28 14.48
CA ARG A 420 -4.84 -4.47 15.79
C ARG A 420 -5.82 -4.66 16.96
N THR A 421 -7.08 -4.25 16.80
CA THR A 421 -8.12 -4.28 17.83
C THR A 421 -8.93 -5.59 17.90
N VAL A 422 -8.58 -6.60 17.10
CA VAL A 422 -9.23 -7.94 17.13
C VAL A 422 -9.21 -8.55 18.53
N SER A 423 -8.09 -8.41 19.26
CA SER A 423 -7.92 -8.88 20.64
C SER A 423 -8.84 -8.23 21.69
N HIS A 424 -9.46 -7.09 21.35
CA HIS A 424 -10.42 -6.41 22.22
C HIS A 424 -11.86 -6.51 21.69
N ASN A 425 -12.05 -6.82 20.40
CA ASN A 425 -13.37 -6.94 19.79
C ASN A 425 -13.33 -7.88 18.58
N LYS A 426 -13.79 -9.12 18.78
CA LYS A 426 -13.88 -10.15 17.72
C LYS A 426 -14.73 -9.75 16.52
N LYS A 427 -15.69 -8.82 16.66
CA LYS A 427 -16.49 -8.27 15.54
C LYS A 427 -15.65 -7.47 14.52
N ARG A 428 -14.33 -7.35 14.71
CA ARG A 428 -13.37 -6.84 13.72
C ARG A 428 -12.80 -7.91 12.77
N LEU A 429 -13.09 -9.19 12.99
CA LEU A 429 -12.86 -10.28 12.03
C LEU A 429 -14.14 -10.55 11.20
N PRO A 430 -14.03 -11.07 9.96
CA PRO A 430 -15.17 -11.63 9.24
C PRO A 430 -15.85 -12.76 10.04
N LYS A 431 -17.18 -12.89 9.99
CA LYS A 431 -17.96 -13.88 10.79
C LYS A 431 -17.31 -15.27 10.81
N ARG A 432 -17.00 -15.84 9.64
CA ARG A 432 -16.35 -17.17 9.45
C ARG A 432 -15.00 -17.38 10.17
N LEU A 433 -14.36 -16.33 10.67
CA LEU A 433 -13.11 -16.38 11.43
C LEU A 433 -13.31 -16.06 12.92
N GLN A 434 -14.49 -15.57 13.34
CA GLN A 434 -14.76 -15.23 14.73
C GLN A 434 -14.81 -16.48 15.61
N ASP A 435 -15.31 -17.59 15.11
CA ASP A 435 -15.56 -18.80 15.91
C ASP A 435 -14.28 -19.60 16.13
N ARG A 436 -13.46 -19.73 15.08
CA ARG A 436 -12.06 -20.20 15.21
C ARG A 436 -11.25 -19.30 16.15
N TYR A 437 -11.43 -17.98 16.07
CA TYR A 437 -10.79 -17.05 17.00
C TYR A 437 -11.31 -17.15 18.44
N ASN A 438 -12.57 -17.54 18.65
CA ASN A 438 -13.11 -17.81 20.00
C ASN A 438 -12.47 -19.07 20.60
N ALA A 439 -12.24 -20.11 19.79
CA ALA A 439 -11.54 -21.33 20.20
C ALA A 439 -10.05 -21.07 20.50
N GLU A 440 -9.40 -20.14 19.78
CA GLU A 440 -8.02 -19.71 20.05
C GLU A 440 -7.88 -18.76 21.28
N ALA A 441 -8.97 -18.17 21.80
CA ALA A 441 -8.89 -17.03 22.72
C ALA A 441 -9.30 -17.35 24.17
N ALA A 442 -8.32 -17.44 25.06
CA ALA A 442 -8.55 -17.41 26.50
C ALA A 442 -9.27 -16.10 26.92
N LYS A 443 -10.31 -16.23 27.78
CA LYS A 443 -11.15 -15.09 28.21
C LYS A 443 -10.36 -14.12 29.10
N VAL A 444 -10.08 -12.91 28.59
CA VAL A 444 -9.63 -11.77 29.40
C VAL A 444 -10.63 -10.62 29.27
N THR A 445 -11.36 -10.33 30.35
CA THR A 445 -12.27 -9.18 30.44
C THR A 445 -11.52 -7.91 30.81
N LYS A 446 -11.97 -6.75 30.30
CA LYS A 446 -11.56 -5.42 30.78
C LYS A 446 -12.76 -4.48 30.79
N ARG A 447 -12.78 -3.56 31.78
CA ARG A 447 -13.90 -2.65 32.09
C ARG A 447 -14.26 -1.71 30.92
N PRO A 448 -15.53 -1.24 30.82
CA PRO A 448 -15.95 -0.24 29.84
C PRO A 448 -15.30 1.14 30.08
N SER A 449 -15.55 2.09 29.17
CA SER A 449 -14.51 3.03 28.74
C SER A 449 -14.96 4.49 28.56
N ARG A 450 -14.20 5.24 27.74
CA ARG A 450 -14.27 6.68 27.38
C ARG A 450 -15.57 7.11 26.67
N LEU A 451 -16.71 6.52 27.02
CA LEU A 451 -17.99 6.64 26.33
C LEU A 451 -18.67 8.00 26.59
N HIS A 452 -18.69 8.45 27.84
CA HIS A 452 -19.47 9.63 28.25
C HIS A 452 -18.99 10.94 27.59
N ARG A 453 -17.67 11.13 27.43
CA ARG A 453 -17.07 12.27 26.70
C ARG A 453 -17.20 12.18 25.16
N ARG A 454 -18.08 11.32 24.63
CA ARG A 454 -18.25 11.04 23.19
C ARG A 454 -19.71 10.87 22.76
N ARG A 455 -20.64 11.58 23.42
CA ARG A 455 -22.03 11.70 22.93
C ARG A 455 -22.03 12.36 21.53
N PRO A 456 -22.87 11.90 20.57
CA PRO A 456 -22.81 12.39 19.18
C PRO A 456 -23.01 13.90 19.00
N ARG A 457 -23.92 14.52 19.76
CA ARG A 457 -24.19 15.98 19.72
C ARG A 457 -22.93 16.78 20.02
N ASN A 458 -22.34 16.57 21.22
CA ASN A 458 -21.10 17.22 21.65
C ASN A 458 -19.92 17.00 20.69
N LEU A 459 -19.88 15.86 19.98
CA LEU A 459 -18.86 15.60 18.96
C LEU A 459 -19.09 16.42 17.69
N GLN A 460 -20.33 16.62 17.27
CA GLN A 460 -20.66 17.49 16.13
C GLN A 460 -20.33 18.95 16.46
N ASP A 461 -20.68 19.42 17.65
CA ASP A 461 -20.33 20.77 18.14
C ASP A 461 -18.80 20.96 18.20
N GLU A 462 -18.06 19.93 18.62
CA GLU A 462 -16.60 19.90 18.62
C GLU A 462 -16.00 19.87 17.20
N TYR A 463 -16.67 19.26 16.21
CA TYR A 463 -16.26 19.30 14.81
C TYR A 463 -16.50 20.68 14.20
N THR A 464 -17.69 21.27 14.38
CA THR A 464 -18.00 22.65 13.93
C THR A 464 -17.01 23.65 14.52
N ARG A 465 -16.73 23.58 15.83
CA ARG A 465 -15.74 24.43 16.50
C ARG A 465 -14.33 24.28 15.92
N ARG A 466 -13.92 23.07 15.52
CA ARG A 466 -12.61 22.82 14.89
C ARG A 466 -12.54 23.24 13.42
N ALA A 467 -13.64 23.16 12.69
CA ALA A 467 -13.72 23.57 11.28
C ALA A 467 -13.61 25.10 11.12
N ARG A 468 -13.90 25.89 12.16
CA ARG A 468 -13.69 27.35 12.16
C ARG A 468 -12.23 27.77 11.94
N LYS A 469 -11.24 27.01 12.42
CA LYS A 469 -9.81 27.37 12.22
C LYS A 469 -9.31 27.03 10.81
N HIS A 470 -9.71 25.90 10.25
CA HIS A 470 -9.28 25.44 8.93
C HIS A 470 -10.44 24.74 8.23
N ARG A 471 -10.73 25.10 6.97
CA ARG A 471 -11.88 24.55 6.24
C ARG A 471 -11.74 23.03 6.04
N TRP A 472 -12.83 22.29 6.24
CA TRP A 472 -12.89 20.82 6.12
C TRP A 472 -13.72 20.44 4.90
N LEU A 473 -13.16 19.61 4.01
CA LEU A 473 -13.91 18.98 2.91
C LEU A 473 -14.94 17.98 3.49
N GLU A 474 -16.00 17.67 2.76
CA GLU A 474 -17.03 16.70 3.20
C GLU A 474 -16.45 15.32 3.55
N THR A 475 -15.41 14.92 2.81
CA THR A 475 -14.70 13.66 3.01
C THR A 475 -13.73 13.70 4.21
N HIS A 476 -13.52 14.85 4.87
CA HIS A 476 -12.49 15.04 5.90
C HIS A 476 -12.59 14.00 7.03
N LEU A 477 -13.81 13.71 7.51
CA LEU A 477 -14.06 12.70 8.54
C LEU A 477 -13.82 11.24 8.06
N TRP A 478 -13.72 10.99 6.75
CA TRP A 478 -13.30 9.72 6.18
C TRP A 478 -11.78 9.68 6.04
N HIS A 479 -11.16 10.77 5.56
CA HIS A 479 -9.73 10.91 5.35
C HIS A 479 -8.95 10.93 6.67
N ALA A 480 -9.34 11.73 7.66
CA ALA A 480 -8.66 11.84 8.97
C ALA A 480 -8.59 10.52 9.77
N LYS A 481 -9.40 9.51 9.39
CA LYS A 481 -9.38 8.16 9.98
C LYS A 481 -8.40 7.20 9.30
N ARG A 482 -7.76 7.60 8.19
CA ARG A 482 -7.00 6.75 7.25
C ARG A 482 -5.73 7.40 6.66
N PHE A 483 -5.65 8.73 6.71
CA PHE A 483 -4.60 9.56 6.15
C PHE A 483 -4.04 10.51 7.21
N ARG A 484 -2.76 10.87 7.06
CA ARG A 484 -2.18 12.02 7.76
C ARG A 484 -2.77 13.28 7.14
N MET A 485 -3.45 14.09 7.94
CA MET A 485 -4.00 15.37 7.51
C MET A 485 -2.96 16.45 7.75
N VAL A 486 -2.82 17.38 6.80
CA VAL A 486 -1.92 18.54 6.85
C VAL A 486 -2.75 19.79 6.55
N GLU A 487 -2.30 20.92 7.08
CA GLU A 487 -2.90 22.23 6.88
C GLU A 487 -2.16 22.90 5.71
N LYS A 488 -2.85 23.08 4.57
CA LYS A 488 -2.35 23.71 3.34
C LYS A 488 -3.52 24.45 2.67
N PHE A 489 -3.23 25.57 2.01
CA PHE A 489 -4.20 26.32 1.20
C PHE A 489 -5.46 26.82 1.97
N GLY A 490 -5.36 27.00 3.29
CA GLY A 490 -6.51 27.33 4.17
C GLY A 490 -7.43 26.14 4.52
N TYR A 491 -7.14 24.95 4.00
CA TYR A 491 -7.89 23.71 4.23
C TYR A 491 -7.10 22.70 5.06
N LYS A 492 -7.79 21.69 5.61
CA LYS A 492 -7.15 20.53 6.25
C LYS A 492 -7.30 19.25 5.39
N ILE A 493 -6.30 19.04 4.54
CA ILE A 493 -6.27 18.11 3.39
C ILE A 493 -5.50 16.80 3.74
N PRO A 494 -5.85 15.63 3.15
CA PRO A 494 -5.05 14.42 3.29
C PRO A 494 -3.70 14.53 2.55
N GLU A 495 -2.57 14.51 3.27
CA GLU A 495 -1.22 14.43 2.69
C GLU A 495 -0.97 13.06 2.06
N ARG A 496 -1.12 12.00 2.86
CA ARG A 496 -0.75 10.61 2.51
C ARG A 496 -1.45 9.61 3.41
N SER A 497 -1.60 8.38 2.96
CA SER A 497 -2.15 7.30 3.79
C SER A 497 -1.24 6.97 4.98
N PHE A 498 -1.83 6.40 6.03
CA PHE A 498 -1.06 5.72 7.09
C PHE A 498 -0.43 4.39 6.59
N ASP A 499 -1.00 3.78 5.55
CA ASP A 499 -0.37 2.66 4.84
C ASP A 499 0.77 3.16 3.93
N LYS A 500 1.78 2.31 3.69
CA LYS A 500 2.85 2.60 2.71
C LYS A 500 2.31 2.47 1.27
N SER A 501 1.69 3.54 0.80
CA SER A 501 0.78 3.56 -0.36
C SER A 501 1.43 3.78 -1.74
N LEU A 502 2.57 4.47 -1.84
CA LEU A 502 3.07 5.06 -3.11
C LEU A 502 3.09 4.10 -4.32
N ARG A 503 3.80 2.97 -4.24
CA ARG A 503 3.84 1.95 -5.32
C ARG A 503 2.50 1.25 -5.60
N ALA A 504 1.52 1.38 -4.71
CA ALA A 504 0.15 0.90 -4.92
C ALA A 504 -0.77 1.99 -5.49
N CYS A 505 -0.44 3.27 -5.32
CA CYS A 505 -1.10 4.39 -5.99
C CYS A 505 -0.61 4.54 -7.43
N TYR A 506 0.71 4.38 -7.66
CA TYR A 506 1.27 4.24 -9.00
C TYR A 506 0.58 3.12 -9.79
N ARG A 507 0.48 1.90 -9.22
CA ARG A 507 -0.28 0.81 -9.85
C ARG A 507 -1.77 1.10 -9.99
N GLY A 508 -2.35 1.96 -9.14
CA GLY A 508 -3.69 2.49 -9.31
C GLY A 508 -3.82 3.25 -10.62
N ALA A 509 -3.02 4.32 -10.80
CA ALA A 509 -2.99 5.14 -12.00
C ALA A 509 -2.54 4.39 -13.27
N ALA A 510 -1.72 3.34 -13.16
CA ALA A 510 -1.22 2.58 -14.30
C ALA A 510 -2.08 1.37 -14.72
N LYS A 511 -2.80 0.71 -13.79
CA LYS A 511 -3.48 -0.58 -14.05
C LYS A 511 -4.88 -0.75 -13.44
N TYR A 512 -5.33 0.16 -12.57
CA TYR A 512 -6.62 0.05 -11.88
C TYR A 512 -7.35 1.42 -11.93
N CYS A 513 -7.95 1.82 -10.81
CA CYS A 513 -8.51 3.15 -10.59
C CYS A 513 -7.99 3.72 -9.26
N LEU A 514 -7.36 4.89 -9.33
CA LEU A 514 -7.03 5.77 -8.22
C LEU A 514 -8.13 6.82 -8.08
N LEU A 515 -8.41 7.27 -6.85
CA LEU A 515 -9.39 8.31 -6.53
C LEU A 515 -8.75 9.37 -5.65
N ASN A 516 -8.88 10.64 -6.02
CA ASN A 516 -8.41 11.78 -5.25
C ASN A 516 -9.58 12.73 -4.99
N ASP A 517 -9.63 13.31 -3.80
CA ASP A 517 -10.52 14.43 -3.50
C ASP A 517 -9.78 15.74 -3.79
N ILE A 518 -10.28 16.48 -4.78
CA ILE A 518 -9.76 17.79 -5.19
C ILE A 518 -10.81 18.90 -4.99
N SER A 519 -11.82 18.66 -4.16
CA SER A 519 -12.88 19.62 -3.79
C SER A 519 -12.40 20.81 -2.96
N TYR A 520 -11.07 21.01 -2.87
CA TYR A 520 -10.45 22.24 -2.41
C TYR A 520 -10.22 23.24 -3.57
N GLU A 521 -10.18 22.80 -4.84
CA GLU A 521 -10.20 23.70 -6.00
C GLU A 521 -11.42 24.64 -5.91
N CYS A 522 -11.22 25.94 -6.14
CA CYS A 522 -12.26 26.96 -6.04
C CYS A 522 -12.84 27.23 -7.43
N CYS A 523 -14.17 27.19 -7.54
CA CYS A 523 -14.89 27.54 -8.77
C CYS A 523 -15.36 29.00 -8.68
N ILE A 524 -14.91 29.83 -9.62
CA ILE A 524 -15.41 31.19 -9.83
C ILE A 524 -16.35 31.13 -11.05
N GLU A 525 -17.56 31.63 -10.90
CA GLU A 525 -18.57 31.68 -11.95
C GLU A 525 -18.70 33.10 -12.47
N LEU A 526 -18.47 33.29 -13.77
CA LEU A 526 -18.71 34.53 -14.50
C LEU A 526 -19.99 34.36 -15.33
N ARG A 527 -20.95 35.28 -15.21
CA ARG A 527 -22.18 35.32 -16.01
C ARG A 527 -22.37 36.72 -16.59
N GLY A 528 -22.50 36.80 -17.91
CA GLY A 528 -22.63 38.06 -18.65
C GLY A 528 -22.48 37.85 -20.15
N GLU A 529 -22.20 38.91 -20.91
CA GLU A 529 -22.04 38.80 -22.36
C GLU A 529 -20.77 38.03 -22.77
N GLN A 530 -20.89 37.14 -23.76
CA GLN A 530 -19.75 36.34 -24.25
C GLN A 530 -18.60 37.20 -24.79
N ILE A 531 -18.88 38.32 -25.46
CA ILE A 531 -17.87 39.21 -26.04
C ILE A 531 -17.07 39.89 -24.93
N SER A 532 -17.75 40.51 -23.96
CA SER A 532 -17.14 41.13 -22.78
C SER A 532 -16.23 40.15 -22.00
N ILE A 533 -16.73 38.95 -21.70
CA ILE A 533 -15.95 37.92 -20.98
C ILE A 533 -14.71 37.49 -21.78
N CYS A 534 -14.85 37.27 -23.09
CA CYS A 534 -13.72 36.89 -23.95
C CYS A 534 -12.67 38.00 -24.08
N ALA A 535 -13.09 39.27 -24.19
CA ALA A 535 -12.19 40.42 -24.30
C ALA A 535 -11.38 40.63 -23.01
N ALA A 536 -12.03 40.61 -21.85
CA ALA A 536 -11.36 40.73 -20.55
C ALA A 536 -10.38 39.57 -20.28
N LEU A 537 -10.75 38.34 -20.63
CA LEU A 537 -9.85 37.19 -20.52
C LEU A 537 -8.69 37.23 -21.52
N GLY A 538 -8.85 37.92 -22.66
CA GLY A 538 -7.78 38.20 -23.62
C GLY A 538 -6.69 39.13 -23.07
N ARG A 539 -7.02 40.03 -22.14
CA ARG A 539 -6.03 40.92 -21.46
C ARG A 539 -5.18 40.20 -20.43
N ILE A 540 -5.62 39.05 -19.92
CA ILE A 540 -4.88 38.27 -18.90
C ILE A 540 -4.40 36.90 -19.40
N SER A 541 -4.52 36.61 -20.70
CA SER A 541 -4.06 35.34 -21.26
C SER A 541 -3.63 35.46 -22.73
N SER A 542 -2.57 34.74 -23.10
CA SER A 542 -1.98 34.83 -24.45
C SER A 542 -2.25 33.56 -25.27
N PRO A 543 -2.73 33.67 -26.53
CA PRO A 543 -3.01 32.53 -27.41
C PRO A 543 -1.75 31.73 -27.79
N ARG A 544 -0.55 32.29 -27.54
CA ARG A 544 0.74 31.58 -27.69
C ARG A 544 0.92 30.44 -26.67
N THR A 545 0.25 30.53 -25.52
CA THR A 545 0.32 29.52 -24.44
C THR A 545 -0.61 28.33 -24.64
N GLY A 546 -1.53 28.40 -25.60
CA GLY A 546 -2.56 27.40 -25.86
C GLY A 546 -3.84 28.03 -26.43
N LEU A 547 -4.84 27.19 -26.70
CA LEU A 547 -6.15 27.64 -27.18
C LEU A 547 -6.81 28.57 -26.14
N SER A 548 -7.21 29.77 -26.58
CA SER A 548 -7.86 30.77 -25.72
C SER A 548 -9.28 30.36 -25.32
N VAL A 549 -9.84 31.02 -24.30
CA VAL A 549 -11.21 30.77 -23.79
C VAL A 549 -12.28 31.03 -24.86
N ALA A 550 -11.99 31.93 -25.82
CA ALA A 550 -12.82 32.28 -26.97
C ALA A 550 -12.78 31.27 -28.13
N ALA A 551 -11.92 30.25 -28.09
CA ALA A 551 -11.78 29.29 -29.19
C ALA A 551 -13.07 28.47 -29.39
N LYS A 552 -13.51 28.32 -30.66
CA LYS A 552 -14.75 27.61 -31.05
C LYS A 552 -14.92 26.20 -30.44
N LYS A 553 -13.80 25.52 -30.11
CA LYS A 553 -13.82 24.22 -29.39
C LYS A 553 -14.55 24.30 -28.04
N PHE A 554 -14.39 25.40 -27.31
CA PHE A 554 -14.86 25.51 -25.92
C PHE A 554 -16.19 26.25 -25.80
N THR A 555 -16.46 27.22 -26.68
CA THR A 555 -17.67 28.07 -26.61
C THR A 555 -18.98 27.28 -26.75
N GLY A 556 -18.94 26.08 -27.34
CA GLY A 556 -20.09 25.16 -27.42
C GLY A 556 -20.31 24.27 -26.18
N GLY A 557 -19.59 24.49 -25.07
CA GLY A 557 -19.77 23.75 -23.80
C GLY A 557 -19.29 22.28 -23.78
N ARG A 558 -19.03 21.66 -24.94
CA ARG A 558 -18.67 20.23 -25.08
C ARG A 558 -17.31 19.84 -24.48
N TYR A 559 -16.43 20.81 -24.18
CA TYR A 559 -15.04 20.57 -23.77
C TYR A 559 -14.56 21.50 -22.65
N GLN A 560 -13.86 20.95 -21.67
CA GLN A 560 -13.02 21.68 -20.72
C GLN A 560 -11.73 22.15 -21.40
N GLY A 561 -11.34 23.39 -21.14
CA GLY A 561 -10.03 23.94 -21.49
C GLY A 561 -9.12 24.12 -20.26
N SER A 562 -7.84 24.37 -20.51
CA SER A 562 -6.92 24.95 -19.51
C SER A 562 -6.10 26.07 -20.14
N ILE A 563 -5.81 27.10 -19.34
CA ILE A 563 -5.13 28.31 -19.78
C ILE A 563 -4.26 28.88 -18.67
N TRP A 564 -3.15 29.52 -19.03
CA TRP A 564 -2.29 30.26 -18.11
C TRP A 564 -2.78 31.69 -18.00
N LEU A 565 -3.00 32.16 -16.78
CA LEU A 565 -3.40 33.54 -16.49
C LEU A 565 -2.20 34.35 -15.98
N TYR A 566 -2.20 35.62 -16.35
CA TYR A 566 -1.17 36.62 -16.08
C TYR A 566 -1.81 37.85 -15.42
N GLN A 567 -1.00 38.82 -14.98
CA GLN A 567 -1.51 40.14 -14.65
C GLN A 567 -2.02 40.85 -15.92
N ILE A 568 -2.85 41.89 -15.73
CA ILE A 568 -3.48 42.64 -16.83
C ILE A 568 -2.41 43.18 -17.79
N ASP A 569 -2.51 42.77 -19.05
CA ASP A 569 -1.64 43.13 -20.18
C ASP A 569 -0.13 42.88 -19.96
N SER A 570 0.25 42.01 -19.00
CA SER A 570 1.65 41.81 -18.57
C SER A 570 2.43 40.72 -19.29
N TYR A 571 1.82 39.97 -20.21
CA TYR A 571 2.44 38.81 -20.86
C TYR A 571 3.76 39.19 -21.58
N PRO A 572 4.89 38.48 -21.34
CA PRO A 572 5.03 37.17 -20.69
C PRO A 572 5.30 37.20 -19.17
N HIS A 573 5.45 38.37 -18.56
CA HIS A 573 5.80 38.54 -17.14
C HIS A 573 4.59 38.42 -16.20
N ASN A 574 4.85 38.32 -14.89
CA ASN A 574 3.85 38.26 -13.81
C ASN A 574 2.78 37.17 -14.03
N CYS A 575 3.24 35.94 -14.30
CA CYS A 575 2.36 34.78 -14.41
C CYS A 575 1.67 34.49 -13.07
N LEU A 576 0.36 34.28 -13.07
CA LEU A 576 -0.40 33.95 -11.86
C LEU A 576 -0.48 32.43 -11.66
N GLY A 577 -0.88 31.68 -12.69
CA GLY A 577 -1.02 30.23 -12.65
C GLY A 577 -1.92 29.64 -13.74
N GLU A 578 -2.02 28.31 -13.79
CA GLU A 578 -2.95 27.60 -14.68
C GLU A 578 -4.35 27.52 -14.06
N VAL A 579 -5.38 27.77 -14.88
CA VAL A 579 -6.80 27.62 -14.54
C VAL A 579 -7.47 26.68 -15.54
N THR A 580 -8.36 25.80 -15.07
CA THR A 580 -9.19 24.96 -15.95
C THR A 580 -10.58 25.55 -16.07
N PHE A 581 -11.18 25.58 -17.26
CA PHE A 581 -12.43 26.31 -17.51
C PHE A 581 -13.47 25.49 -18.28
N ILE A 582 -14.75 25.80 -18.06
CA ILE A 582 -15.92 25.16 -18.70
C ILE A 582 -16.98 26.23 -19.00
N TRP A 583 -17.45 26.31 -20.24
CA TRP A 583 -18.64 27.10 -20.60
C TRP A 583 -19.94 26.31 -20.36
N ARG A 584 -20.99 26.97 -19.88
CA ARG A 584 -22.37 26.44 -19.94
C ARG A 584 -22.79 26.35 -21.42
N PRO A 585 -23.51 25.29 -21.83
CA PRO A 585 -24.10 25.21 -23.17
C PRO A 585 -24.93 26.44 -23.52
N PRO A 586 -24.97 26.85 -24.81
CA PRO A 586 -25.77 28.00 -25.24
C PRO A 586 -27.26 27.68 -25.21
N GLU A 587 -28.01 28.34 -24.33
CA GLU A 587 -29.46 28.24 -24.31
C GLU A 587 -30.08 29.12 -25.41
N SER A 588 -31.05 28.55 -26.14
CA SER A 588 -31.83 29.28 -27.14
C SER A 588 -32.46 30.53 -26.54
N ASN A 589 -32.39 31.65 -27.28
CA ASN A 589 -32.93 32.96 -26.91
C ASN A 589 -32.22 33.72 -25.77
N VAL A 590 -31.09 33.21 -25.24
CA VAL A 590 -30.28 33.93 -24.23
C VAL A 590 -28.97 34.43 -24.85
N SER A 591 -28.65 35.72 -24.71
CA SER A 591 -27.37 36.32 -25.12
C SER A 591 -26.26 36.14 -24.08
N GLU A 592 -26.62 36.15 -22.79
CA GLU A 592 -25.72 35.85 -21.68
C GLU A 592 -25.13 34.44 -21.79
N ARG A 593 -23.89 34.28 -21.31
CA ARG A 593 -23.22 33.00 -21.13
C ARG A 593 -22.73 32.87 -19.70
N THR A 594 -22.60 31.64 -19.23
CA THR A 594 -22.01 31.31 -17.92
C THR A 594 -20.71 30.54 -18.12
N LEU A 595 -19.66 30.93 -17.40
CA LEU A 595 -18.31 30.36 -17.47
C LEU A 595 -17.84 29.98 -16.06
N TRP A 596 -17.48 28.72 -15.85
CA TRP A 596 -16.86 28.25 -14.61
C TRP A 596 -15.33 28.18 -14.75
N LEU A 597 -14.63 28.92 -13.89
CA LEU A 597 -13.18 28.96 -13.76
C LEU A 597 -12.74 28.20 -12.49
N TRP A 598 -12.07 27.07 -12.67
CA TRP A 598 -11.55 26.22 -11.61
C TRP A 598 -10.09 26.55 -11.33
N CYS A 599 -9.86 27.23 -10.21
CA CYS A 599 -8.56 27.73 -9.77
C CYS A 599 -8.10 27.07 -8.45
N HIS A 600 -6.80 27.15 -8.19
CA HIS A 600 -6.22 26.75 -6.90
C HIS A 600 -6.56 27.78 -5.80
N PRO A 601 -6.80 27.42 -4.52
CA PRO A 601 -7.23 28.39 -3.50
C PRO A 601 -6.32 29.58 -3.28
N ALA A 602 -5.00 29.40 -3.43
CA ALA A 602 -4.03 30.49 -3.28
C ALA A 602 -4.01 31.47 -4.48
N LEU A 603 -4.73 31.16 -5.56
CA LEU A 603 -4.91 32.00 -6.75
C LEU A 603 -6.27 32.74 -6.74
N ARG A 604 -7.27 32.22 -6.01
CA ARG A 604 -8.64 32.79 -5.90
C ARG A 604 -8.63 34.30 -5.65
N ASP A 605 -7.93 34.74 -4.62
CA ASP A 605 -8.09 36.10 -4.08
C ASP A 605 -7.48 37.14 -5.03
N ASN A 606 -6.36 36.81 -5.67
CA ASN A 606 -5.74 37.59 -6.73
C ASN A 606 -6.64 37.67 -7.98
N LEU A 607 -7.26 36.55 -8.39
CA LEU A 607 -8.19 36.55 -9.52
C LEU A 607 -9.45 37.38 -9.26
N ILE A 608 -10.00 37.33 -8.04
CA ILE A 608 -11.15 38.20 -7.68
C ILE A 608 -10.73 39.67 -7.72
N GLY A 609 -9.53 40.02 -7.25
CA GLY A 609 -8.99 41.39 -7.37
C GLY A 609 -8.86 41.86 -8.83
N ILE A 610 -8.30 41.02 -9.70
CA ILE A 610 -8.14 41.31 -11.12
C ILE A 610 -9.49 41.39 -11.85
N PHE A 611 -10.45 40.51 -11.54
CA PHE A 611 -11.79 40.60 -12.11
C PHE A 611 -12.59 41.81 -11.60
N LYS A 612 -12.37 42.26 -10.35
CA LYS A 612 -12.90 43.56 -9.88
C LYS A 612 -12.38 44.73 -10.73
N GLN A 613 -11.11 44.68 -11.17
CA GLN A 613 -10.49 45.70 -12.03
C GLN A 613 -10.84 45.58 -13.54
N LEU A 614 -11.17 44.38 -14.03
CA LEU A 614 -11.47 44.14 -15.46
C LEU A 614 -12.95 44.33 -15.83
N PHE A 615 -13.85 44.27 -14.84
CA PHE A 615 -15.30 44.34 -15.04
C PHE A 615 -16.00 45.34 -14.10
N ASP A 616 -15.24 46.23 -13.45
CA ASP A 616 -15.73 47.25 -12.50
C ASP A 616 -16.74 46.72 -11.48
N LEU A 617 -16.39 45.61 -10.81
CA LEU A 617 -17.32 44.85 -9.98
C LEU A 617 -17.49 45.44 -8.57
N ALA A 618 -18.68 45.96 -8.27
CA ALA A 618 -19.10 46.28 -6.91
C ALA A 618 -19.45 45.01 -6.12
N GLU A 619 -19.24 45.03 -4.80
CA GLU A 619 -19.56 43.92 -3.89
C GLU A 619 -20.96 44.12 -3.30
N THR A 620 -21.89 43.18 -3.56
CA THR A 620 -23.28 43.31 -3.11
C THR A 620 -23.40 42.88 -1.64
N SER A 621 -23.62 43.82 -0.72
CA SER A 621 -23.63 43.59 0.73
C SER A 621 -24.93 42.97 1.28
N ASP A 622 -25.61 42.14 0.50
CA ASP A 622 -26.85 41.46 0.93
C ASP A 622 -26.57 40.43 2.04
N SER A 623 -27.17 40.65 3.21
CA SER A 623 -26.71 40.03 4.46
C SER A 623 -27.29 38.64 4.72
N GLY A 624 -26.52 37.59 4.38
CA GLY A 624 -26.80 36.21 4.79
C GLY A 624 -25.51 35.41 5.02
N SER A 625 -25.21 35.03 6.28
CA SER A 625 -23.88 34.55 6.69
C SER A 625 -23.41 33.20 6.11
N ASP A 626 -24.28 32.48 5.39
CA ASP A 626 -23.97 31.20 4.72
C ASP A 626 -24.00 31.31 3.18
N MET A 627 -24.26 32.50 2.60
CA MET A 627 -24.29 32.70 1.14
C MET A 627 -22.93 33.09 0.58
N SER A 628 -22.64 32.62 -0.64
CA SER A 628 -21.44 32.95 -1.40
C SER A 628 -21.44 34.43 -1.83
N PRO A 629 -20.30 35.14 -1.82
CA PRO A 629 -20.26 36.54 -2.20
C PRO A 629 -20.53 36.72 -3.70
N VAL A 630 -21.35 37.75 -4.01
CA VAL A 630 -21.80 38.09 -5.36
C VAL A 630 -21.35 39.51 -5.68
N PHE A 631 -20.56 39.63 -6.75
CA PHE A 631 -20.07 40.90 -7.26
C PHE A 631 -20.76 41.21 -8.59
N LYS A 632 -21.19 42.45 -8.78
CA LYS A 632 -21.94 42.90 -9.96
C LYS A 632 -21.19 44.08 -10.60
N GLY A 633 -20.91 43.96 -11.90
CA GLY A 633 -20.51 45.07 -12.75
C GLY A 633 -21.59 45.34 -13.82
N PRO A 634 -21.33 46.27 -14.76
CA PRO A 634 -22.33 46.68 -15.76
C PRO A 634 -22.65 45.60 -16.80
N ALA A 635 -21.69 44.73 -17.17
CA ALA A 635 -21.84 43.72 -18.23
C ALA A 635 -21.63 42.27 -17.76
N VAL A 636 -21.04 42.07 -16.57
CA VAL A 636 -20.69 40.76 -16.02
C VAL A 636 -20.94 40.72 -14.52
N THR A 637 -21.42 39.58 -14.04
CA THR A 637 -21.57 39.21 -12.63
C THR A 637 -20.60 38.09 -12.28
N LEU A 638 -20.00 38.15 -11.08
CA LEU A 638 -19.04 37.17 -10.57
C LEU A 638 -19.57 36.57 -9.27
N THR A 639 -19.58 35.23 -9.17
CA THR A 639 -19.93 34.53 -7.93
C THR A 639 -18.87 33.50 -7.55
N ASP A 640 -18.44 33.50 -6.28
CA ASP A 640 -17.45 32.54 -5.76
C ASP A 640 -18.15 31.28 -5.24
N ARG A 641 -18.28 30.24 -6.08
CA ARG A 641 -19.03 29.00 -5.83
C ARG A 641 -18.36 28.06 -4.81
N ARG A 642 -17.64 28.61 -3.83
CA ARG A 642 -16.75 27.90 -2.91
C ARG A 642 -17.52 27.07 -1.89
N ASN A 643 -17.21 25.77 -1.83
CA ASN A 643 -17.93 24.74 -1.08
C ASN A 643 -19.35 24.42 -1.62
N GLU A 644 -19.80 24.98 -2.74
CA GLU A 644 -21.11 24.62 -3.35
C GLU A 644 -21.02 23.38 -4.26
N LEU A 645 -19.81 23.06 -4.73
CA LEU A 645 -19.50 21.94 -5.62
C LEU A 645 -18.35 21.10 -5.03
N ASN A 646 -18.39 19.79 -5.26
CA ASN A 646 -17.28 18.86 -5.01
C ASN A 646 -16.68 18.39 -6.35
N ARG A 647 -15.38 18.14 -6.39
CA ARG A 647 -14.67 17.63 -7.58
C ARG A 647 -13.81 16.42 -7.18
N PHE A 648 -14.09 15.25 -7.76
CA PHE A 648 -13.36 14.01 -7.50
C PHE A 648 -12.61 13.53 -8.74
N ARG A 649 -11.29 13.38 -8.61
CA ARG A 649 -10.39 13.02 -9.70
C ARG A 649 -10.08 11.53 -9.68
N LEU A 650 -10.68 10.79 -10.59
CA LEU A 650 -10.35 9.40 -10.89
C LEU A 650 -9.18 9.36 -11.88
N THR A 651 -8.24 8.43 -11.66
CA THR A 651 -7.07 8.26 -12.53
C THR A 651 -6.74 6.78 -12.72
N GLY A 652 -6.60 6.35 -13.97
CA GLY A 652 -6.22 4.99 -14.37
C GLY A 652 -7.21 4.36 -15.36
N PRO A 653 -6.80 3.28 -16.05
CA PRO A 653 -7.58 2.70 -17.15
C PRO A 653 -8.94 2.12 -16.71
N LEU A 654 -9.10 1.68 -15.47
CA LEU A 654 -10.39 1.19 -14.96
C LEU A 654 -11.29 2.29 -14.40
N SER A 655 -10.96 3.58 -14.58
CA SER A 655 -11.77 4.69 -14.06
C SER A 655 -13.19 4.71 -14.63
N VAL A 656 -13.36 4.63 -15.96
CA VAL A 656 -14.68 4.56 -16.62
C VAL A 656 -15.46 3.32 -16.17
N ARG A 657 -14.86 2.13 -16.20
CA ARG A 657 -15.53 0.92 -15.69
C ARG A 657 -16.00 1.06 -14.24
N VAL A 658 -15.18 1.63 -13.35
CA VAL A 658 -15.56 1.87 -11.95
C VAL A 658 -16.66 2.93 -11.84
N LEU A 659 -16.70 3.91 -12.75
CA LEU A 659 -17.75 4.92 -12.84
C LEU A 659 -19.09 4.28 -13.27
N CYS A 660 -19.11 3.50 -14.35
CA CYS A 660 -20.27 2.71 -14.80
C CYS A 660 -20.74 1.70 -13.73
N GLU A 661 -19.82 1.05 -13.01
CA GLU A 661 -20.17 0.18 -11.87
C GLU A 661 -20.71 0.95 -10.65
N THR A 662 -20.59 2.29 -10.58
CA THR A 662 -20.99 3.11 -9.41
C THR A 662 -22.23 3.97 -9.66
N LEU A 663 -22.42 4.50 -10.88
CA LEU A 663 -23.52 5.39 -11.24
C LEU A 663 -24.67 4.56 -11.82
N THR A 664 -25.76 4.45 -11.05
CA THR A 664 -27.01 3.83 -11.51
C THR A 664 -27.90 4.88 -12.14
N GLN A 665 -28.34 4.61 -13.36
CA GLN A 665 -29.22 5.52 -14.10
C GLN A 665 -30.66 5.43 -13.64
N ASP A 666 -31.41 6.50 -13.88
CA ASP A 666 -32.87 6.47 -13.75
C ASP A 666 -33.47 5.96 -15.06
N GLU A 667 -34.04 4.75 -15.01
CA GLU A 667 -34.78 4.11 -16.11
C GLU A 667 -36.28 4.07 -15.83
N SER A 668 -36.77 4.76 -14.79
CA SER A 668 -38.17 4.63 -14.32
C SER A 668 -39.20 5.36 -15.18
N GLY A 669 -38.78 6.19 -16.14
CA GLY A 669 -39.67 7.02 -16.97
C GLY A 669 -40.50 8.06 -16.20
N LEU A 670 -40.26 8.22 -14.91
CA LEU A 670 -40.99 9.16 -14.05
C LEU A 670 -40.53 10.59 -14.33
N GLN A 671 -41.48 11.52 -14.46
CA GLN A 671 -41.19 12.94 -14.56
C GLN A 671 -40.35 13.41 -13.37
N LEU A 672 -39.26 14.12 -13.66
CA LEU A 672 -38.33 14.62 -12.65
C LEU A 672 -39.01 15.69 -11.78
N PRO A 673 -38.82 15.68 -10.46
CA PRO A 673 -39.33 16.75 -9.60
C PRO A 673 -38.70 18.09 -9.94
N SER A 674 -39.53 19.11 -10.16
CA SER A 674 -39.08 20.50 -10.28
C SER A 674 -38.20 20.88 -9.08
N PRO A 675 -37.04 21.55 -9.27
CA PRO A 675 -36.65 22.31 -10.46
C PRO A 675 -35.79 21.55 -11.49
N LEU A 676 -35.61 20.22 -11.38
CA LEU A 676 -34.86 19.44 -12.38
C LEU A 676 -35.58 19.43 -13.73
N ARG A 677 -34.82 19.46 -14.83
CA ARG A 677 -35.32 19.64 -16.20
C ARG A 677 -34.85 18.55 -17.17
N LEU A 678 -33.60 18.14 -17.07
CA LEU A 678 -32.96 17.29 -18.07
C LEU A 678 -33.33 15.81 -17.91
N GLN A 679 -34.15 15.31 -18.84
CA GLN A 679 -34.52 13.90 -18.89
C GLN A 679 -33.31 13.00 -19.21
N PRO A 680 -33.15 11.85 -18.55
CA PRO A 680 -31.94 11.04 -18.63
C PRO A 680 -31.84 10.20 -19.92
N ASP A 681 -32.90 10.06 -20.72
CA ASP A 681 -33.01 9.04 -21.79
C ASP A 681 -31.88 9.07 -22.83
N TYR A 682 -31.49 10.27 -23.26
CA TYR A 682 -30.37 10.46 -24.20
C TYR A 682 -29.02 10.08 -23.55
N PHE A 683 -28.85 10.40 -22.25
CA PHE A 683 -27.69 9.91 -21.50
C PHE A 683 -27.73 8.39 -21.27
N ASN A 684 -28.90 7.82 -21.02
CA ASN A 684 -29.08 6.38 -20.82
C ASN A 684 -28.62 5.57 -22.04
N LYS A 685 -28.89 6.06 -23.26
CA LYS A 685 -28.35 5.49 -24.51
C LYS A 685 -26.81 5.54 -24.53
N PHE A 686 -26.23 6.73 -24.37
CA PHE A 686 -24.77 6.91 -24.33
C PHE A 686 -24.10 6.04 -23.25
N TRP A 687 -24.68 5.98 -22.04
CA TRP A 687 -24.14 5.26 -20.90
C TRP A 687 -24.16 3.74 -21.07
N LYS A 688 -25.20 3.20 -21.70
CA LYS A 688 -25.27 1.79 -22.07
C LYS A 688 -24.10 1.44 -23.00
N THR A 689 -23.95 2.15 -24.12
CA THR A 689 -22.83 2.00 -25.05
C THR A 689 -21.47 2.14 -24.37
N LEU A 690 -21.29 3.17 -23.52
CA LEU A 690 -20.07 3.40 -22.76
C LEU A 690 -19.77 2.28 -21.75
N SER A 691 -20.80 1.66 -21.16
CA SER A 691 -20.66 0.56 -20.20
C SER A 691 -20.19 -0.74 -20.86
N HIS A 692 -20.70 -1.06 -22.05
CA HIS A 692 -20.22 -2.18 -22.85
C HIS A 692 -18.78 -1.94 -23.32
N LYS A 693 -18.48 -0.73 -23.83
CA LYS A 693 -17.15 -0.32 -24.30
C LYS A 693 -16.22 0.21 -23.17
N ALA A 694 -16.51 -0.06 -21.88
CA ALA A 694 -15.88 0.63 -20.74
C ALA A 694 -14.35 0.43 -20.55
N LEU A 695 -13.74 -0.54 -21.24
CA LEU A 695 -12.28 -0.75 -21.27
C LEU A 695 -11.60 -0.01 -22.43
N SER A 696 -12.30 0.15 -23.56
CA SER A 696 -11.84 0.87 -24.76
C SER A 696 -12.29 2.33 -24.81
N ALA A 697 -13.19 2.76 -23.92
CA ALA A 697 -13.76 4.11 -23.85
C ALA A 697 -12.77 5.27 -24.13
N PHE A 698 -11.56 5.22 -23.57
CA PHE A 698 -10.50 6.22 -23.77
C PHE A 698 -9.80 6.18 -25.14
N ALA A 699 -10.27 5.37 -26.09
CA ALA A 699 -9.90 5.44 -27.51
C ALA A 699 -10.89 6.29 -28.32
N HIS A 700 -12.15 6.37 -27.86
CA HIS A 700 -13.21 7.18 -28.48
C HIS A 700 -13.31 8.57 -27.82
N LEU A 701 -13.19 8.63 -26.49
CA LEU A 701 -13.33 9.87 -25.72
C LEU A 701 -12.08 10.76 -25.81
N ARG A 702 -12.30 12.02 -26.20
CA ARG A 702 -11.25 13.03 -26.44
C ARG A 702 -10.86 13.78 -25.15
N ASP A 703 -9.68 14.39 -25.12
CA ASP A 703 -9.22 15.13 -23.93
C ASP A 703 -10.06 16.40 -23.66
N GLY A 704 -10.51 16.53 -22.41
CA GLY A 704 -11.41 17.56 -21.93
C GLY A 704 -12.90 17.31 -22.23
N GLN A 705 -13.29 16.23 -22.90
CA GLN A 705 -14.69 16.00 -23.31
C GLN A 705 -15.62 15.88 -22.09
N ILE A 706 -16.77 16.55 -22.17
CA ILE A 706 -17.72 16.69 -21.06
C ILE A 706 -18.94 15.81 -21.30
N ALA A 707 -19.42 15.15 -20.24
CA ALA A 707 -20.67 14.42 -20.23
C ALA A 707 -21.50 14.77 -18.96
N GLY A 708 -22.72 15.28 -19.13
CA GLY A 708 -23.62 15.71 -18.05
C GLY A 708 -24.81 14.77 -17.89
N ASN A 709 -25.27 14.57 -16.65
CA ASN A 709 -26.25 13.52 -16.36
C ASN A 709 -27.03 13.75 -15.06
N VAL A 710 -28.13 13.02 -14.86
CA VAL A 710 -28.87 12.85 -13.61
C VAL A 710 -28.76 11.39 -13.14
N VAL A 711 -28.24 11.15 -11.92
CA VAL A 711 -27.95 9.81 -11.37
C VAL A 711 -28.77 9.55 -10.10
N LEU A 712 -29.15 8.30 -9.86
CA LEU A 712 -29.78 7.84 -8.61
C LEU A 712 -28.80 7.78 -7.42
N ASP A 713 -29.30 7.54 -6.19
CA ASP A 713 -28.46 7.54 -4.99
C ASP A 713 -27.48 6.34 -4.98
N PRO A 714 -26.15 6.56 -5.07
CA PRO A 714 -25.17 5.49 -5.13
C PRO A 714 -25.00 4.75 -3.78
N ARG A 715 -25.67 5.19 -2.70
CA ARG A 715 -25.81 4.42 -1.46
C ARG A 715 -26.73 3.22 -1.63
N LEU A 716 -27.82 3.35 -2.41
CA LEU A 716 -28.85 2.33 -2.54
C LEU A 716 -28.32 1.12 -3.33
N HIS A 717 -27.66 1.40 -4.45
CA HIS A 717 -27.03 0.45 -5.37
C HIS A 717 -25.60 0.00 -4.98
N MET A 718 -25.23 0.20 -3.70
CA MET A 718 -23.92 -0.15 -3.15
C MET A 718 -23.79 -1.66 -2.86
N PRO A 719 -22.74 -2.36 -3.33
CA PRO A 719 -22.60 -3.79 -3.13
C PRO A 719 -22.24 -4.16 -1.68
N ASN A 720 -22.86 -5.22 -1.16
CA ASN A 720 -22.64 -5.76 0.19
C ASN A 720 -21.18 -6.16 0.51
N LYS A 721 -20.34 -6.34 -0.51
CA LYS A 721 -18.90 -6.62 -0.42
C LYS A 721 -18.16 -5.63 -1.31
N ARG A 722 -16.96 -5.19 -0.88
CA ARG A 722 -16.07 -4.39 -1.74
C ARG A 722 -15.68 -5.20 -2.97
N ILE A 723 -16.04 -4.72 -4.15
CA ILE A 723 -15.63 -5.30 -5.43
C ILE A 723 -14.15 -4.97 -5.69
N VAL A 724 -13.45 -5.88 -6.34
CA VAL A 724 -12.06 -5.69 -6.78
C VAL A 724 -12.03 -5.90 -8.29
N SER A 725 -12.38 -4.86 -9.03
CA SER A 725 -12.43 -4.87 -10.50
C SER A 725 -10.99 -5.07 -11.03
N THR A 726 -10.75 -6.20 -11.69
CA THR A 726 -9.43 -6.59 -12.21
C THR A 726 -9.46 -6.82 -13.71
N VAL A 727 -8.46 -6.29 -14.42
CA VAL A 727 -8.26 -6.50 -15.88
C VAL A 727 -8.23 -7.99 -16.25
N MET A 728 -7.68 -8.84 -15.38
CA MET A 728 -7.57 -10.31 -15.54
C MET A 728 -8.89 -11.07 -15.31
N GLY A 729 -10.03 -10.39 -15.15
CA GLY A 729 -11.34 -10.98 -14.86
C GLY A 729 -12.28 -11.01 -16.07
N ALA A 730 -11.75 -11.08 -17.28
CA ALA A 730 -12.49 -11.06 -18.55
C ALA A 730 -12.53 -12.44 -19.23
N SER A 731 -12.72 -13.50 -18.44
CA SER A 731 -12.84 -14.88 -18.91
C SER A 731 -13.65 -15.69 -17.88
N ALA A 732 -14.46 -16.64 -18.36
CA ALA A 732 -15.35 -17.49 -17.57
C ALA A 732 -16.44 -16.75 -16.75
N GLY A 733 -17.58 -16.43 -17.41
CA GLY A 733 -18.79 -15.98 -16.72
C GLY A 733 -19.73 -15.08 -17.54
N GLY A 734 -20.04 -15.45 -18.79
CA GLY A 734 -20.91 -14.64 -19.66
C GLY A 734 -20.72 -14.88 -21.15
N GLU A 735 -20.54 -16.14 -21.58
CA GLU A 735 -20.68 -16.52 -22.99
C GLU A 735 -22.10 -17.08 -23.17
N GLU A 736 -23.07 -16.18 -23.35
CA GLU A 736 -24.37 -16.55 -23.91
C GLU A 736 -24.27 -16.51 -25.44
N SER A 737 -24.78 -17.55 -26.09
CA SER A 737 -24.53 -17.82 -27.51
C SER A 737 -25.53 -17.08 -28.40
N THR A 738 -25.25 -15.83 -28.74
CA THR A 738 -25.89 -15.11 -29.85
C THR A 738 -24.88 -14.91 -30.97
N SER A 739 -24.88 -15.82 -31.95
CA SER A 739 -23.99 -15.79 -33.11
C SER A 739 -24.52 -14.87 -34.21
N GLU A 740 -24.62 -13.57 -33.92
CA GLU A 740 -24.91 -12.55 -34.91
C GLU A 740 -23.63 -11.76 -35.22
N ARG A 741 -23.20 -11.81 -36.49
CA ARG A 741 -22.19 -10.88 -37.00
C ARG A 741 -22.85 -9.53 -37.20
N ALA A 742 -22.80 -8.68 -36.18
CA ALA A 742 -23.08 -7.26 -36.34
C ALA A 742 -21.93 -6.57 -37.10
N ASP A 743 -21.81 -6.88 -38.39
CA ASP A 743 -21.31 -5.94 -39.39
C ASP A 743 -22.43 -4.91 -39.63
N ASP A 744 -22.72 -4.12 -38.60
CA ASP A 744 -23.83 -3.17 -38.54
C ASP A 744 -23.39 -1.90 -37.79
N ASP A 745 -24.06 -0.79 -38.07
CA ASP A 745 -23.45 0.55 -38.15
C ASP A 745 -22.65 0.99 -36.90
N LEU A 746 -21.44 1.53 -37.14
CA LEU A 746 -20.55 2.06 -36.09
C LEU A 746 -20.99 3.47 -35.69
N GLY A 747 -22.21 3.57 -35.16
CA GLY A 747 -22.79 4.81 -34.64
C GLY A 747 -21.80 5.56 -33.74
N ASP A 748 -21.42 6.76 -34.19
CA ASP A 748 -20.25 7.45 -33.67
C ASP A 748 -20.43 7.86 -32.20
N VAL A 749 -19.36 7.74 -31.43
CA VAL A 749 -19.32 8.09 -30.00
C VAL A 749 -19.09 9.61 -29.83
N ASP A 750 -18.99 10.37 -30.91
CA ASP A 750 -18.81 11.83 -30.91
C ASP A 750 -20.01 12.60 -30.34
N ASP A 751 -21.24 12.07 -30.43
CA ASP A 751 -22.45 12.71 -29.89
C ASP A 751 -22.65 12.37 -28.40
N VAL A 752 -21.80 12.98 -27.56
CA VAL A 752 -21.80 12.80 -26.10
C VAL A 752 -22.72 13.83 -25.44
N PRO A 753 -23.70 13.45 -24.59
CA PRO A 753 -24.58 14.36 -23.85
C PRO A 753 -23.82 15.27 -22.87
N TYR A 754 -23.73 16.57 -23.14
CA TYR A 754 -22.91 17.53 -22.37
C TYR A 754 -23.69 18.48 -21.42
N GLU A 755 -25.03 18.42 -21.42
CA GLU A 755 -25.92 19.27 -20.61
C GLU A 755 -26.13 18.71 -19.18
N SER A 756 -26.37 19.58 -18.18
CA SER A 756 -26.59 19.15 -16.78
C SER A 756 -27.30 20.22 -15.94
N ASP A 757 -28.28 19.83 -15.10
CA ASP A 757 -28.96 20.74 -14.16
C ASP A 757 -28.01 21.23 -13.03
N LEU A 758 -26.75 20.76 -13.00
CA LEU A 758 -25.75 21.15 -12.01
C LEU A 758 -25.38 22.64 -12.09
N TRP A 759 -25.59 23.31 -13.23
CA TRP A 759 -25.37 24.75 -13.35
C TRP A 759 -26.35 25.58 -12.49
N ASP A 760 -27.57 25.06 -12.24
CA ASP A 760 -28.63 25.84 -11.60
C ASP A 760 -28.59 25.76 -10.07
N THR A 761 -28.57 26.92 -9.42
CA THR A 761 -28.43 27.02 -7.95
C THR A 761 -29.65 26.45 -7.21
N LEU A 762 -30.86 26.54 -7.79
CA LEU A 762 -32.08 25.95 -7.25
C LEU A 762 -32.03 24.42 -7.27
N SER A 763 -31.57 23.83 -8.38
CA SER A 763 -31.38 22.38 -8.53
C SER A 763 -30.37 21.85 -7.51
N ARG A 764 -29.26 22.56 -7.31
CA ARG A 764 -28.25 22.22 -6.30
C ARG A 764 -28.75 22.35 -4.86
N SER A 765 -29.59 23.34 -4.54
CA SER A 765 -30.15 23.49 -3.19
C SER A 765 -31.25 22.46 -2.90
N PHE A 766 -32.14 22.19 -3.85
CA PHE A 766 -33.18 21.16 -3.78
C PHE A 766 -32.61 19.76 -3.54
N VAL A 767 -31.62 19.35 -4.34
CA VAL A 767 -30.98 18.04 -4.22
C VAL A 767 -30.21 17.88 -2.90
N LYS A 768 -29.79 18.98 -2.28
CA LYS A 768 -29.16 19.01 -0.95
C LYS A 768 -30.19 18.92 0.19
N SER A 769 -31.36 19.52 0.07
CA SER A 769 -32.44 19.46 1.08
C SER A 769 -33.25 18.17 1.03
N ALA A 770 -33.47 17.59 -0.16
CA ALA A 770 -34.18 16.33 -0.36
C ALA A 770 -33.40 15.06 0.06
N MET A 771 -32.13 15.21 0.49
CA MET A 771 -31.25 14.08 0.79
C MET A 771 -31.66 13.33 2.07
N LEU A 772 -32.16 12.09 1.91
CA LEU A 772 -32.39 11.17 3.03
C LEU A 772 -31.12 10.90 3.85
N THR A 773 -31.25 10.85 5.17
CA THR A 773 -30.11 10.58 6.06
C THR A 773 -29.66 9.11 5.97
N GLN A 774 -28.38 8.87 6.26
CA GLN A 774 -27.85 7.50 6.29
C GLN A 774 -28.53 6.62 7.35
N ASP A 775 -29.08 7.21 8.42
CA ASP A 775 -29.75 6.46 9.48
C ASP A 775 -31.14 5.95 9.03
N GLN A 776 -31.92 6.80 8.34
CA GLN A 776 -33.18 6.40 7.71
C GLN A 776 -32.96 5.25 6.71
N ILE A 777 -32.00 5.38 5.79
CA ILE A 777 -31.69 4.31 4.81
C ILE A 777 -31.23 3.02 5.52
N ASN A 778 -30.50 3.13 6.64
CA ASN A 778 -30.09 1.95 7.41
C ASN A 778 -31.26 1.27 8.14
N LYS A 779 -32.25 2.04 8.61
CA LYS A 779 -33.50 1.52 9.20
C LYS A 779 -34.31 0.78 8.14
N MET A 780 -34.62 1.42 7.02
CA MET A 780 -35.35 0.78 5.91
C MET A 780 -34.70 -0.52 5.40
N ARG A 781 -33.36 -0.64 5.51
CA ARG A 781 -32.60 -1.88 5.22
C ARG A 781 -32.65 -2.94 6.31
N HIS A 782 -32.89 -2.55 7.57
CA HIS A 782 -33.11 -3.45 8.69
C HIS A 782 -34.55 -3.95 8.72
N ASP A 783 -35.50 -3.08 8.36
CA ASP A 783 -36.94 -3.32 8.42
C ASP A 783 -37.41 -4.27 7.28
N LYS A 784 -36.65 -4.39 6.17
CA LYS A 784 -36.90 -5.40 5.13
C LYS A 784 -36.63 -6.82 5.65
N LEU A 785 -37.65 -7.68 5.58
CA LEU A 785 -37.68 -9.07 6.06
C LEU A 785 -36.53 -9.94 5.51
N VAL A 786 -36.11 -9.73 4.26
CA VAL A 786 -35.05 -10.52 3.59
C VAL A 786 -33.75 -9.71 3.53
N PRO A 787 -32.72 -10.02 4.34
CA PRO A 787 -31.51 -9.20 4.44
C PRO A 787 -30.70 -9.20 3.15
N GLY A 788 -30.47 -8.00 2.60
CA GLY A 788 -29.67 -7.80 1.40
C GLY A 788 -30.47 -7.66 0.10
N THR A 789 -31.81 -7.69 0.16
CA THR A 789 -32.66 -7.13 -0.89
C THR A 789 -32.35 -5.64 -1.11
N PRO A 790 -32.46 -5.12 -2.35
CA PRO A 790 -32.36 -3.69 -2.61
C PRO A 790 -33.48 -2.92 -1.89
N VAL A 791 -33.31 -1.61 -1.74
CA VAL A 791 -34.35 -0.72 -1.20
C VAL A 791 -34.73 0.24 -2.31
N GLU A 792 -35.74 -0.12 -3.10
CA GLU A 792 -36.39 0.81 -4.02
C GLU A 792 -37.15 1.90 -3.24
N LEU A 793 -37.04 3.15 -3.72
CA LEU A 793 -37.81 4.30 -3.20
C LEU A 793 -38.79 4.87 -4.24
N GLY A 794 -38.67 4.46 -5.51
CA GLY A 794 -39.52 4.92 -6.61
C GLY A 794 -39.46 6.44 -6.80
N ALA A 795 -40.61 7.10 -6.84
CA ALA A 795 -40.70 8.56 -6.93
C ALA A 795 -39.96 9.30 -5.78
N LYS A 796 -39.75 8.66 -4.63
CA LYS A 796 -39.04 9.24 -3.47
C LYS A 796 -37.52 9.11 -3.53
N GLU A 797 -36.96 8.55 -4.61
CA GLU A 797 -35.51 8.44 -4.78
C GLU A 797 -34.87 9.77 -5.19
N SER A 798 -33.71 10.09 -4.61
CA SER A 798 -32.96 11.30 -4.92
C SER A 798 -32.31 11.19 -6.31
N ARG A 799 -32.85 11.93 -7.28
CA ARG A 799 -32.17 12.27 -8.54
C ARG A 799 -31.12 13.34 -8.31
N ILE A 800 -29.91 13.13 -8.81
CA ILE A 800 -28.73 13.95 -8.49
C ILE A 800 -28.04 14.37 -9.81
N PRO A 801 -28.09 15.65 -10.21
CA PRO A 801 -27.37 16.11 -11.38
C PRO A 801 -25.86 16.12 -11.12
N ILE A 802 -25.09 15.69 -12.12
CA ILE A 802 -23.63 15.58 -12.09
C ILE A 802 -23.04 16.09 -13.41
N LEU A 803 -21.73 16.34 -13.41
CA LEU A 803 -20.95 16.57 -14.63
C LEU A 803 -19.68 15.71 -14.57
N ILE A 804 -19.36 15.03 -15.66
CA ILE A 804 -18.18 14.18 -15.83
C ILE A 804 -17.28 14.85 -16.87
N VAL A 805 -16.00 15.01 -16.57
CA VAL A 805 -15.00 15.53 -17.52
C VAL A 805 -13.95 14.46 -17.76
N PHE A 806 -13.85 13.97 -18.98
CA PHE A 806 -12.83 13.00 -19.37
C PHE A 806 -11.48 13.68 -19.59
N ARG A 807 -10.41 13.04 -19.14
CA ARG A 807 -9.04 13.57 -19.17
C ARG A 807 -8.09 12.59 -19.82
N GLY A 808 -7.37 13.07 -20.82
CA GLY A 808 -6.29 12.38 -21.52
C GLY A 808 -5.12 12.01 -20.61
N GLY A 809 -4.26 11.14 -21.13
CA GLY A 809 -3.02 10.75 -20.45
C GLY A 809 -1.83 11.65 -20.80
N ALA A 810 -0.67 11.29 -20.28
CA ALA A 810 0.60 11.77 -20.83
C ALA A 810 0.76 11.28 -22.27
N GLN A 811 1.26 12.14 -23.17
CA GLN A 811 1.61 11.75 -24.53
C GLN A 811 2.85 10.85 -24.54
N THR A 812 3.84 11.15 -23.70
CA THR A 812 5.11 10.40 -23.54
C THR A 812 4.94 8.98 -23.03
N HIS A 813 3.82 8.67 -22.37
CA HIS A 813 3.43 7.34 -21.90
C HIS A 813 1.95 7.15 -22.20
N LEU A 814 1.64 6.71 -23.42
CA LEU A 814 0.28 6.74 -23.98
C LEU A 814 -0.77 6.19 -23.01
N GLY A 815 -1.61 7.08 -22.47
CA GLY A 815 -2.67 6.73 -21.52
C GLY A 815 -2.24 6.53 -20.06
N TYR A 816 -1.02 6.87 -19.66
CA TYR A 816 -0.66 7.03 -18.24
C TYR A 816 -1.34 8.29 -17.68
N SER A 817 -1.86 8.22 -16.46
CA SER A 817 -2.59 9.32 -15.79
C SER A 817 -3.90 9.80 -16.49
N ARG A 818 -4.38 9.10 -17.52
CA ARG A 818 -5.74 9.29 -18.06
C ARG A 818 -6.80 8.97 -17.00
N GLY A 819 -7.99 9.53 -17.14
CA GLY A 819 -9.08 9.30 -16.19
C GLY A 819 -10.27 10.21 -16.43
N CYS A 820 -11.04 10.46 -15.37
CA CYS A 820 -12.16 11.39 -15.38
C CYS A 820 -12.23 12.16 -14.07
N ASP A 821 -12.72 13.38 -14.13
CA ASP A 821 -13.16 14.13 -12.96
C ASP A 821 -14.69 14.09 -12.88
N VAL A 822 -15.23 13.88 -11.68
CA VAL A 822 -16.68 13.93 -11.42
C VAL A 822 -16.97 15.14 -10.55
N LEU A 823 -17.83 16.03 -11.05
CA LEU A 823 -18.36 17.17 -10.34
C LEU A 823 -19.72 16.81 -9.74
N LEU A 824 -19.94 17.19 -8.48
CA LEU A 824 -21.13 16.86 -7.69
C LEU A 824 -21.62 18.09 -6.91
N PRO A 825 -22.92 18.20 -6.60
CA PRO A 825 -23.42 19.21 -5.68
C PRO A 825 -22.92 19.00 -4.24
N ALA A 826 -22.91 20.07 -3.44
CA ALA A 826 -22.62 20.00 -2.02
C ALA A 826 -23.60 19.12 -1.23
N GLY A 827 -23.10 18.43 -0.21
CA GLY A 827 -23.81 17.46 0.63
C GLY A 827 -23.63 16.01 0.18
N TRP A 828 -23.39 15.77 -1.10
CA TRP A 828 -23.35 14.44 -1.71
C TRP A 828 -21.95 13.85 -1.89
N GLY A 829 -20.90 14.65 -1.81
CA GLY A 829 -19.52 14.23 -2.06
C GLY A 829 -19.11 13.02 -1.20
N ARG A 830 -19.41 13.03 0.10
CA ARG A 830 -19.10 11.89 0.98
C ARG A 830 -19.78 10.58 0.53
N GLN A 831 -20.95 10.62 -0.10
CA GLN A 831 -21.73 9.43 -0.46
C GLN A 831 -21.11 8.75 -1.69
N PHE A 832 -20.91 9.50 -2.77
CA PHE A 832 -20.21 9.05 -3.98
C PHE A 832 -18.79 8.58 -3.66
N PHE A 833 -18.04 9.31 -2.81
CA PHE A 833 -16.68 8.93 -2.44
C PHE A 833 -16.61 7.54 -1.76
N ILE A 834 -17.62 7.17 -0.96
CA ILE A 834 -17.69 5.84 -0.35
C ILE A 834 -18.10 4.77 -1.39
N ALA A 835 -19.06 5.08 -2.27
CA ALA A 835 -19.50 4.17 -3.34
C ALA A 835 -18.36 3.80 -4.30
N LEU A 836 -17.63 4.81 -4.81
CA LEU A 836 -16.43 4.61 -5.63
C LEU A 836 -15.38 3.76 -4.89
N ASN A 837 -15.14 4.02 -3.61
CA ASN A 837 -14.24 3.19 -2.80
C ASN A 837 -14.72 1.73 -2.66
N TYR A 838 -16.03 1.45 -2.73
CA TYR A 838 -16.59 0.10 -2.69
C TYR A 838 -16.50 -0.61 -4.05
N ARG A 839 -16.65 0.11 -5.17
CA ARG A 839 -16.37 -0.36 -6.54
C ARG A 839 -14.87 -0.28 -6.87
N SER A 840 -14.04 -0.88 -6.03
CA SER A 840 -12.57 -0.99 -6.13
C SER A 840 -11.70 0.27 -6.05
N ALA A 841 -12.19 1.49 -6.36
CA ALA A 841 -11.37 2.71 -6.46
C ALA A 841 -10.47 2.93 -5.23
N ARG A 842 -9.20 3.28 -5.45
CA ARG A 842 -8.22 3.47 -4.37
C ARG A 842 -8.07 4.94 -4.03
N ALA A 843 -8.59 5.36 -2.87
CA ALA A 843 -8.29 6.69 -2.32
C ALA A 843 -6.77 6.95 -2.19
N ALA A 844 -6.35 8.12 -2.64
CA ALA A 844 -5.02 8.71 -2.46
C ALA A 844 -5.13 10.09 -1.78
N GLY A 845 -3.98 10.68 -1.44
CA GLY A 845 -3.87 12.02 -0.86
C GLY A 845 -2.90 12.87 -1.66
N LEU A 846 -2.77 14.16 -1.32
CA LEU A 846 -2.04 15.18 -2.08
C LEU A 846 -0.67 14.70 -2.56
N ARG A 847 0.17 14.12 -1.70
CA ARG A 847 1.51 13.62 -2.08
C ARG A 847 1.45 12.50 -3.13
N ASP A 848 0.46 11.62 -3.01
CA ASP A 848 0.28 10.50 -3.95
C ASP A 848 -0.31 10.98 -5.29
N LEU A 849 -1.05 12.10 -5.31
CA LEU A 849 -1.47 12.83 -6.51
C LEU A 849 -0.29 13.57 -7.17
N THR A 850 0.45 14.39 -6.41
CA THR A 850 1.68 15.09 -6.85
C THR A 850 2.67 14.14 -7.52
N ALA A 851 2.84 12.93 -6.98
CA ALA A 851 3.70 11.91 -7.57
C ALA A 851 3.19 11.42 -8.94
N VAL A 852 1.87 11.21 -9.10
CA VAL A 852 1.28 10.81 -10.40
C VAL A 852 1.43 11.94 -11.44
N THR A 853 1.20 13.20 -11.05
CA THR A 853 1.38 14.36 -11.95
C THR A 853 2.85 14.47 -12.41
N ARG A 854 3.81 14.35 -11.49
CA ARG A 854 5.25 14.39 -11.83
C ARG A 854 5.69 13.18 -12.67
N TYR A 855 5.19 11.97 -12.41
CA TYR A 855 5.44 10.81 -13.29
C TYR A 855 4.79 10.94 -14.67
N SER A 856 3.79 11.83 -14.85
CA SER A 856 3.23 12.19 -16.16
C SER A 856 4.02 13.29 -16.90
N GLY A 857 5.09 13.81 -16.29
CA GLY A 857 5.95 14.87 -16.85
C GLY A 857 5.42 16.29 -16.65
N ARG A 858 4.34 16.48 -15.89
CA ARG A 858 3.73 17.79 -15.63
C ARG A 858 4.20 18.38 -14.29
N PHE A 859 4.42 19.69 -14.27
CA PHE A 859 4.69 20.48 -13.05
C PHE A 859 3.44 20.55 -12.15
N VAL A 860 3.61 20.82 -10.85
CA VAL A 860 2.50 20.89 -9.87
C VAL A 860 2.39 22.29 -9.26
N PHE A 861 1.39 23.06 -9.69
CA PHE A 861 1.06 24.36 -9.11
C PHE A 861 0.56 24.22 -7.64
N PRO A 862 0.90 25.15 -6.72
CA PRO A 862 1.87 26.24 -6.86
C PRO A 862 3.31 25.80 -6.55
N ASP A 863 3.48 24.67 -5.85
CA ASP A 863 4.77 24.24 -5.26
C ASP A 863 5.91 24.04 -6.29
N ASP A 864 5.62 23.95 -7.60
CA ASP A 864 6.61 23.74 -8.68
C ASP A 864 6.74 24.88 -9.72
N VAL A 865 6.12 26.06 -9.55
CA VAL A 865 6.10 27.14 -10.58
C VAL A 865 6.76 28.43 -10.07
N PRO A 866 8.00 28.77 -10.51
CA PRO A 866 8.84 29.76 -9.80
C PRO A 866 8.53 31.23 -10.09
N ASP A 867 7.94 31.55 -11.24
CA ASP A 867 7.63 32.92 -11.68
C ASP A 867 6.28 33.44 -11.16
N SER A 868 5.55 32.63 -10.37
CA SER A 868 4.29 33.03 -9.76
C SER A 868 4.50 33.68 -8.38
N PRO A 869 3.94 34.88 -8.12
CA PRO A 869 4.03 35.52 -6.81
C PRO A 869 3.33 34.69 -5.71
N ILE A 870 2.43 33.77 -6.10
CA ILE A 870 1.73 32.83 -5.21
C ILE A 870 2.65 31.68 -4.77
N ALA A 871 3.66 31.35 -5.58
CA ALA A 871 4.63 30.29 -5.28
C ALA A 871 5.73 30.73 -4.30
N ALA A 872 6.10 32.02 -4.30
CA ALA A 872 7.12 32.57 -3.40
C ALA A 872 6.86 32.29 -1.90
N PRO A 873 5.69 32.62 -1.30
CA PRO A 873 5.40 32.28 0.10
C PRO A 873 5.26 30.78 0.34
N HIS A 874 4.83 30.02 -0.69
CA HIS A 874 4.76 28.56 -0.66
C HIS A 874 6.14 27.90 -0.56
N LEU A 875 7.10 28.41 -1.32
CA LEU A 875 8.50 28.01 -1.28
C LEU A 875 9.14 28.41 0.05
N ALA A 876 8.97 29.67 0.49
CA ALA A 876 9.51 30.16 1.76
C ALA A 876 9.04 29.34 2.98
N ALA A 877 7.76 28.93 3.01
CA ALA A 877 7.25 28.06 4.06
C ALA A 877 7.84 26.63 4.02
N GLU A 878 8.25 26.14 2.84
CA GLU A 878 9.01 24.89 2.72
C GLU A 878 10.47 25.07 3.13
N THR A 879 11.12 26.19 2.75
CA THR A 879 12.53 26.45 3.11
C THR A 879 12.68 26.58 4.63
N ASP A 880 11.80 27.30 5.32
CA ASP A 880 11.77 27.38 6.78
C ASP A 880 11.57 26.01 7.43
N ALA A 881 10.62 25.21 6.94
CA ALA A 881 10.37 23.87 7.48
C ALA A 881 11.59 22.93 7.30
N LEU A 882 12.38 23.13 6.23
CA LEU A 882 13.60 22.39 5.97
C LEU A 882 14.80 22.91 6.77
N LEU A 883 14.97 24.22 6.91
CA LEU A 883 15.99 24.87 7.75
C LEU A 883 15.78 24.54 9.23
N THR A 884 14.56 24.67 9.73
CA THR A 884 14.16 24.28 11.10
C THR A 884 14.41 22.79 11.34
N LYS A 885 14.12 21.94 10.35
CA LYS A 885 14.45 20.50 10.41
C LYS A 885 15.96 20.24 10.39
N HIS A 886 16.74 21.01 9.63
CA HIS A 886 18.20 20.91 9.55
C HIS A 886 18.85 21.32 10.88
N MET A 887 18.45 22.46 11.44
CA MET A 887 18.92 22.98 12.73
C MET A 887 18.56 22.04 13.91
N LYS A 888 17.48 21.27 13.79
CA LYS A 888 17.11 20.24 14.76
C LYS A 888 18.03 19.00 14.77
N TYR A 889 18.89 18.82 13.77
CA TYR A 889 19.95 17.81 13.82
C TYR A 889 21.24 18.42 14.38
N PRO A 890 21.95 17.74 15.30
CA PRO A 890 23.25 18.22 15.81
C PRO A 890 24.29 18.25 14.66
N PRO A 891 25.34 19.08 14.77
CA PRO A 891 26.31 19.31 13.68
C PRO A 891 26.84 18.02 13.03
N ASN A 892 27.27 17.04 13.83
CA ASN A 892 27.81 15.77 13.33
C ASN A 892 26.75 14.77 12.80
N LYS A 893 25.52 15.23 12.56
CA LYS A 893 24.41 14.48 11.91
C LYS A 893 23.71 15.29 10.81
N ARG A 894 24.12 16.53 10.55
CA ARG A 894 23.61 17.38 9.45
C ARG A 894 24.68 17.58 8.37
N PRO A 895 24.32 17.74 7.09
CA PRO A 895 25.29 17.87 6.01
C PRO A 895 26.04 19.23 6.09
N PRO A 896 27.38 19.26 5.96
CA PRO A 896 28.14 20.51 5.99
C PRO A 896 28.07 21.21 4.63
N PHE A 897 27.01 22.01 4.42
CA PHE A 897 26.70 22.59 3.12
C PHE A 897 27.78 23.50 2.53
N ALA A 898 28.45 24.32 3.34
CA ALA A 898 29.57 25.15 2.87
C ALA A 898 30.70 24.28 2.30
N LYS A 899 31.14 23.23 3.02
CA LYS A 899 32.14 22.26 2.53
C LYS A 899 31.73 21.51 1.26
N LEU A 900 30.42 21.40 0.99
CA LEU A 900 29.82 20.79 -0.21
C LEU A 900 29.66 21.78 -1.39
N GLY A 901 30.07 23.03 -1.24
CA GLY A 901 29.86 24.08 -2.24
C GLY A 901 28.39 24.46 -2.45
N MET A 902 27.54 24.27 -1.43
CA MET A 902 26.10 24.43 -1.52
C MET A 902 25.61 25.66 -0.74
N SER A 903 25.64 26.82 -1.39
CA SER A 903 24.87 27.99 -0.95
C SER A 903 23.36 27.77 -1.04
N LEU A 904 22.60 28.56 -0.26
CA LEU A 904 21.13 28.60 -0.18
C LEU A 904 20.42 27.23 -0.37
N PRO A 905 20.82 26.18 0.40
CA PRO A 905 20.70 24.77 0.01
C PRO A 905 19.29 24.16 0.04
N TYR A 906 18.28 24.95 0.43
CA TYR A 906 16.87 24.56 0.44
C TYR A 906 15.98 25.55 -0.33
N SER A 907 16.57 26.35 -1.22
CA SER A 907 15.87 27.36 -2.03
C SER A 907 16.05 27.12 -3.54
N LEU A 908 15.44 27.98 -4.35
CA LEU A 908 15.53 27.98 -5.81
C LEU A 908 15.81 29.42 -6.30
N PRO A 909 17.06 29.91 -6.23
CA PRO A 909 17.39 31.31 -6.47
C PRO A 909 17.47 31.60 -7.98
N PHE A 910 16.32 31.54 -8.66
CA PHE A 910 16.23 31.79 -10.09
C PHE A 910 16.54 33.23 -10.49
N ALA A 911 16.27 34.21 -9.63
CA ALA A 911 16.65 35.62 -9.85
C ALA A 911 18.17 35.74 -9.96
N GLN A 912 18.92 35.37 -8.91
CA GLN A 912 20.38 35.40 -8.89
C GLN A 912 21.02 34.63 -10.08
N LEU A 913 20.39 33.56 -10.56
CA LEU A 913 20.84 32.81 -11.74
C LEU A 913 20.58 33.54 -13.08
N VAL A 914 19.58 34.41 -13.15
CA VAL A 914 19.35 35.32 -14.29
C VAL A 914 20.29 36.51 -14.19
N ASP A 915 20.34 37.15 -13.01
CA ASP A 915 21.16 38.34 -12.73
C ASP A 915 22.65 38.09 -13.02
N SER A 916 23.18 36.93 -12.62
CA SER A 916 24.59 36.53 -12.87
C SER A 916 24.93 36.23 -14.34
N PHE A 917 23.97 36.30 -15.25
CA PHE A 917 24.19 36.17 -16.69
C PHE A 917 23.84 37.43 -17.49
N SER A 918 23.13 38.41 -16.92
CA SER A 918 22.89 39.70 -17.59
C SER A 918 24.19 40.49 -17.76
N GLU A 919 24.30 41.23 -18.86
CA GLU A 919 25.50 42.02 -19.18
C GLU A 919 25.39 43.49 -18.68
N GLN A 920 24.24 43.88 -18.12
CA GLN A 920 24.06 45.16 -17.45
C GLN A 920 23.37 44.98 -16.08
N PRO A 921 23.88 45.61 -15.00
CA PRO A 921 23.17 45.63 -13.73
C PRO A 921 21.94 46.53 -13.83
N VAL A 922 20.79 45.95 -14.20
CA VAL A 922 19.53 46.67 -14.35
C VAL A 922 19.12 47.24 -12.99
N ALA A 923 19.26 48.57 -12.85
CA ALA A 923 18.71 49.31 -11.71
C ALA A 923 17.19 49.07 -11.63
N THR A 924 16.67 49.01 -10.41
CA THR A 924 15.30 48.61 -10.10
C THR A 924 14.25 49.36 -10.91
N ASP A 925 13.52 48.66 -11.80
CA ASP A 925 12.10 48.39 -11.58
C ASP A 925 11.42 47.49 -12.65
N SER A 926 10.29 46.90 -12.26
CA SER A 926 9.26 46.20 -13.08
C SER A 926 9.59 44.87 -13.79
N ALA A 927 10.82 44.61 -14.26
CA ALA A 927 11.10 43.49 -15.17
C ALA A 927 11.42 42.14 -14.46
N GLY A 928 10.40 41.50 -13.89
CA GLY A 928 10.56 40.20 -13.22
C GLY A 928 10.88 39.02 -14.17
N LEU A 929 11.65 38.05 -13.67
CA LEU A 929 11.93 36.78 -14.37
C LEU A 929 10.62 36.07 -14.78
N PHE A 930 10.64 35.33 -15.90
CA PHE A 930 9.45 34.61 -16.38
C PHE A 930 9.78 33.22 -16.92
N VAL A 931 8.83 32.29 -16.81
CA VAL A 931 8.93 30.97 -17.46
C VAL A 931 8.35 31.06 -18.87
N LEU A 932 9.15 30.69 -19.87
CA LEU A 932 8.71 30.62 -21.26
C LEU A 932 7.60 29.55 -21.41
N ARG A 933 6.46 29.93 -22.01
CA ARG A 933 5.27 29.08 -22.19
C ARG A 933 4.69 29.12 -23.62
N ASP A 934 5.34 29.80 -24.56
CA ASP A 934 4.95 29.79 -25.98
C ASP A 934 5.19 28.38 -26.55
N ARG A 935 4.12 27.67 -26.93
CA ARG A 935 4.24 26.26 -27.35
C ARG A 935 4.91 26.09 -28.70
N ALA A 936 4.80 27.07 -29.59
CA ALA A 936 5.44 27.02 -30.90
C ALA A 936 6.96 27.18 -30.73
N LEU A 937 7.38 28.18 -29.93
CA LEU A 937 8.79 28.43 -29.66
C LEU A 937 9.43 27.33 -28.80
N LEU A 938 8.75 26.84 -27.76
CA LEU A 938 9.26 25.71 -26.95
C LEU A 938 9.43 24.43 -27.78
N LYS A 939 8.53 24.17 -28.74
CA LYS A 939 8.68 23.05 -29.68
C LYS A 939 9.90 23.26 -30.60
N GLN A 940 10.05 24.45 -31.19
CA GLN A 940 11.21 24.78 -32.03
C GLN A 940 12.52 24.63 -31.26
N LEU A 941 12.60 25.13 -30.01
CA LEU A 941 13.76 24.97 -29.14
C LEU A 941 14.01 23.50 -28.78
N ALA A 942 12.97 22.69 -28.55
CA ALA A 942 13.12 21.25 -28.30
C ALA A 942 13.64 20.49 -29.52
N GLU A 943 13.21 20.85 -30.73
CA GLU A 943 13.68 20.25 -31.99
C GLU A 943 15.11 20.70 -32.36
N THR A 944 15.47 21.95 -32.07
CA THR A 944 16.82 22.49 -32.36
C THR A 944 17.86 22.19 -31.28
N TYR A 945 17.47 21.85 -30.05
CA TYR A 945 18.40 21.54 -28.95
C TYR A 945 19.45 20.47 -29.29
N ALA A 946 19.12 19.52 -30.17
CA ALA A 946 20.06 18.50 -30.65
C ALA A 946 21.13 19.01 -31.64
N LYS A 947 21.06 20.29 -32.06
CA LYS A 947 21.95 20.93 -33.04
C LYS A 947 22.34 22.35 -32.55
N PRO A 948 23.44 22.50 -31.78
CA PRO A 948 23.78 23.74 -31.06
C PRO A 948 23.70 25.01 -31.91
N GLU A 949 24.24 25.01 -33.13
CA GLU A 949 24.19 26.14 -34.07
C GLU A 949 22.76 26.61 -34.36
N ARG A 950 21.85 25.67 -34.65
CA ARG A 950 20.44 25.96 -34.94
C ARG A 950 19.69 26.41 -33.70
N PHE A 951 20.03 25.87 -32.54
CA PHE A 951 19.49 26.34 -31.26
C PHE A 951 19.88 27.80 -31.03
N VAL A 952 21.17 28.16 -31.18
CA VAL A 952 21.64 29.55 -31.06
C VAL A 952 20.96 30.46 -32.09
N GLN A 953 20.78 30.01 -33.34
CA GLN A 953 20.03 30.77 -34.36
C GLN A 953 18.55 31.00 -33.94
N THR A 954 17.88 30.00 -33.35
CA THR A 954 16.51 30.14 -32.84
C THR A 954 16.44 31.04 -31.59
N VAL A 955 17.46 31.03 -30.72
CA VAL A 955 17.52 31.96 -29.58
C VAL A 955 17.77 33.39 -30.04
N LYS A 956 18.59 33.59 -31.08
CA LYS A 956 18.85 34.92 -31.68
C LYS A 956 17.66 35.56 -32.40
N SER A 957 16.56 34.85 -32.64
CA SER A 957 15.31 35.45 -33.15
C SER A 957 14.35 35.90 -32.04
N ILE A 958 14.70 35.67 -30.77
CA ILE A 958 13.99 36.16 -29.58
C ILE A 958 14.63 37.51 -29.17
N PRO A 959 13.86 38.52 -28.69
CA PRO A 959 14.43 39.76 -28.19
C PRO A 959 15.46 39.52 -27.07
N SER A 960 16.61 40.20 -27.10
CA SER A 960 17.72 39.92 -26.15
C SER A 960 17.31 40.01 -24.68
N ARG A 961 16.47 41.00 -24.33
CA ARG A 961 15.89 41.18 -22.99
C ARG A 961 15.08 39.96 -22.53
N ASP A 962 14.33 39.34 -23.44
CA ASP A 962 13.56 38.14 -23.15
C ASP A 962 14.48 36.92 -23.01
N VAL A 963 15.57 36.84 -23.79
CA VAL A 963 16.59 35.77 -23.69
C VAL A 963 17.31 35.77 -22.34
N GLU A 964 17.61 36.96 -21.80
CA GLU A 964 18.22 37.12 -20.47
C GLU A 964 17.26 36.67 -19.35
N LEU A 965 16.01 37.13 -19.37
CA LEU A 965 15.04 36.92 -18.30
C LEU A 965 14.26 35.58 -18.37
N ALA A 966 14.34 34.85 -19.49
CA ALA A 966 13.56 33.63 -19.71
C ALA A 966 14.14 32.37 -19.03
N LEU A 967 13.26 31.67 -18.31
CA LEU A 967 13.45 30.31 -17.84
C LEU A 967 12.76 29.29 -18.76
N VAL A 968 13.52 28.29 -19.23
CA VAL A 968 13.00 27.17 -20.03
C VAL A 968 12.56 26.02 -19.13
N PRO A 969 11.34 25.48 -19.26
CA PRO A 969 10.93 24.25 -18.57
C PRO A 969 11.67 23.03 -19.14
N VAL A 970 12.39 22.31 -18.28
CA VAL A 970 13.18 21.13 -18.67
C VAL A 970 12.84 19.88 -17.86
N LYS A 971 12.92 18.75 -18.54
CA LYS A 971 12.91 17.41 -17.95
C LYS A 971 14.31 16.81 -18.10
N VAL A 972 14.80 16.14 -17.06
CA VAL A 972 16.06 15.40 -17.10
C VAL A 972 15.84 13.94 -16.73
N THR A 973 16.39 13.02 -17.51
CA THR A 973 16.40 11.58 -17.23
C THR A 973 17.80 11.16 -16.77
N CYS A 974 17.85 10.34 -15.73
CA CYS A 974 19.07 9.98 -15.01
C CYS A 974 19.25 8.45 -15.04
N PRO A 975 20.29 7.91 -15.72
CA PRO A 975 20.57 6.48 -15.70
C PRO A 975 21.18 6.02 -14.37
N LYS A 976 21.99 6.88 -13.71
CA LYS A 976 22.73 6.57 -12.48
C LYS A 976 22.57 7.69 -11.45
N GLY A 977 21.93 7.37 -10.32
CA GLY A 977 21.56 8.34 -9.29
C GLY A 977 20.06 8.67 -9.30
N VAL A 978 19.62 9.54 -8.40
CA VAL A 978 18.25 10.06 -8.33
C VAL A 978 18.35 11.56 -8.03
N PRO A 979 17.82 12.45 -8.89
CA PRO A 979 17.74 13.88 -8.57
C PRO A 979 16.72 14.12 -7.46
N GLY A 980 17.02 15.05 -6.57
CA GLY A 980 16.07 15.57 -5.58
C GLY A 980 15.45 16.91 -6.02
N ARG A 981 14.50 17.39 -5.21
CA ARG A 981 14.15 18.82 -5.17
C ARG A 981 15.36 19.61 -4.65
N PHE A 982 15.58 20.82 -5.18
CA PHE A 982 16.77 21.67 -4.95
C PHE A 982 18.10 21.07 -5.47
N ALA A 983 18.05 20.08 -6.36
CA ALA A 983 19.26 19.65 -7.07
C ALA A 983 19.65 20.68 -8.15
N ARG A 984 20.94 20.99 -8.25
CA ARG A 984 21.49 21.96 -9.22
C ARG A 984 21.84 21.26 -10.54
N LEU A 985 21.59 21.92 -11.67
CA LEU A 985 22.02 21.51 -13.01
C LEU A 985 23.28 22.29 -13.41
N TYR A 986 24.20 21.61 -14.09
CA TYR A 986 25.52 22.11 -14.46
C TYR A 986 25.86 21.76 -15.91
N ALA A 987 26.60 22.64 -16.58
CA ALA A 987 27.22 22.37 -17.86
C ALA A 987 28.56 21.64 -17.64
N LEU A 988 28.81 20.50 -18.31
CA LEU A 988 30.10 19.81 -18.27
C LEU A 988 30.92 20.16 -19.54
N PRO A 989 32.06 20.87 -19.43
CA PRO A 989 32.91 21.16 -20.58
C PRO A 989 33.56 19.87 -21.08
N ALA A 990 33.79 19.77 -22.38
CA ALA A 990 34.51 18.65 -22.98
C ALA A 990 35.99 19.02 -23.20
N PRO A 991 36.97 18.24 -22.73
CA PRO A 991 36.85 17.03 -21.90
C PRO A 991 36.60 17.35 -20.40
N TYR A 992 35.74 16.58 -19.73
CA TYR A 992 35.42 16.77 -18.31
C TYR A 992 36.41 15.99 -17.42
N CYS A 993 37.28 16.71 -16.69
CA CYS A 993 38.34 16.06 -15.89
C CYS A 993 37.84 15.43 -14.57
N LEU A 994 36.83 16.00 -13.89
CA LEU A 994 36.49 15.66 -12.50
C LEU A 994 34.97 15.56 -12.26
N MET A 995 34.44 14.33 -12.28
CA MET A 995 33.04 14.04 -11.94
C MET A 995 32.70 14.14 -10.43
N ARG A 996 33.51 14.88 -9.66
CA ARG A 996 33.35 15.11 -8.23
C ARG A 996 33.89 16.49 -7.85
N GLU A 997 33.05 17.26 -7.17
CA GLU A 997 33.40 18.55 -6.58
C GLU A 997 34.52 18.42 -5.52
N PRO A 998 35.50 19.35 -5.47
CA PRO A 998 36.46 19.46 -4.37
C PRO A 998 35.77 19.79 -3.03
N ALA A 999 36.54 19.71 -1.94
CA ALA A 999 36.07 20.14 -0.62
C ALA A 999 36.34 21.64 -0.44
N HIS A 1000 35.28 22.43 -0.30
CA HIS A 1000 35.35 23.88 -0.08
C HIS A 1000 35.77 24.15 1.38
N THR A 1001 37.07 24.12 1.65
CA THR A 1001 37.66 24.26 3.00
C THR A 1001 37.90 25.69 3.43
N THR A 1002 38.10 26.61 2.49
CA THR A 1002 38.37 28.05 2.71
C THR A 1002 37.11 28.86 3.03
N ALA A 1003 35.93 28.39 2.60
CA ALA A 1003 34.68 29.16 2.63
C ALA A 1003 34.05 29.41 4.02
N VAL A 1004 34.66 28.97 5.13
CA VAL A 1004 34.14 29.24 6.50
C VAL A 1004 35.29 29.38 7.51
N PRO A 1005 35.32 30.43 8.35
CA PRO A 1005 36.13 30.45 9.57
C PRO A 1005 35.60 29.45 10.61
N GLU A 1006 36.24 29.32 11.78
CA GLU A 1006 35.88 28.35 12.83
C GLU A 1006 34.56 28.66 13.59
N ARG A 1007 33.56 29.27 12.94
CA ARG A 1007 32.26 29.63 13.54
C ARG A 1007 31.19 28.56 13.33
N THR A 1008 30.27 28.45 14.29
CA THR A 1008 29.09 27.58 14.16
C THR A 1008 28.08 28.16 13.17
N ILE A 1009 27.87 27.46 12.03
CA ILE A 1009 26.90 27.85 11.00
C ILE A 1009 25.49 28.04 11.59
N THR A 1010 24.96 29.26 11.48
CA THR A 1010 23.66 29.69 12.02
C THR A 1010 22.50 29.36 11.08
N ARG A 1011 21.28 29.79 11.43
CA ARG A 1011 20.09 29.69 10.56
C ARG A 1011 20.13 30.76 9.48
N GLU A 1012 20.61 31.94 9.86
CA GLU A 1012 20.73 33.16 9.08
C GLU A 1012 21.71 32.91 7.93
N ASP A 1013 22.91 32.38 8.23
CA ASP A 1013 23.94 31.92 7.29
C ASP A 1013 23.38 31.12 6.10
N LEU A 1014 22.53 30.12 6.38
CA LEU A 1014 21.95 29.23 5.37
C LEU A 1014 20.76 29.83 4.61
N SER A 1015 20.21 30.95 5.08
CA SER A 1015 19.03 31.62 4.52
C SER A 1015 19.36 32.86 3.70
N GLN A 1016 20.44 33.57 4.04
CA GLN A 1016 20.92 34.78 3.37
C GLN A 1016 21.98 34.50 2.28
N GLY A 1017 22.55 33.29 2.25
CA GLY A 1017 23.55 32.95 1.23
C GLY A 1017 24.92 33.58 1.49
N LEU A 1018 25.25 33.88 2.74
CA LEU A 1018 26.51 34.52 3.20
C LEU A 1018 27.80 33.77 2.81
N PHE A 1019 27.71 32.65 2.11
CA PHE A 1019 28.83 31.89 1.56
C PHE A 1019 28.96 31.99 0.02
N ASP A 1020 27.99 32.53 -0.73
CA ASP A 1020 28.00 32.52 -2.20
C ASP A 1020 29.26 33.19 -2.78
N ALA A 1021 29.63 34.37 -2.26
CA ALA A 1021 30.83 35.13 -2.66
C ALA A 1021 32.17 34.45 -2.28
N THR A 1022 32.16 33.21 -1.78
CA THR A 1022 33.35 32.42 -1.40
C THR A 1022 33.33 30.99 -1.93
N ILE A 1023 32.38 30.63 -2.80
CA ILE A 1023 32.18 29.25 -3.29
C ILE A 1023 32.14 29.22 -4.83
N ASP A 1024 33.33 29.18 -5.43
CA ASP A 1024 33.52 28.94 -6.86
C ASP A 1024 33.31 27.45 -7.20
N ASN A 1025 32.12 27.11 -7.67
CA ASN A 1025 31.80 25.72 -8.05
C ASN A 1025 32.60 25.32 -9.31
N LEU A 1026 33.10 24.07 -9.36
CA LEU A 1026 33.95 23.59 -10.46
C LEU A 1026 33.32 23.72 -11.87
N TYR A 1027 31.98 23.71 -11.93
CA TYR A 1027 31.22 23.82 -13.16
C TYR A 1027 30.15 24.90 -13.04
N GLN A 1028 29.85 25.54 -14.16
CA GLN A 1028 28.83 26.60 -14.27
C GLN A 1028 27.42 26.03 -14.04
N ILE A 1029 26.61 26.72 -13.24
CA ILE A 1029 25.21 26.36 -12.97
C ILE A 1029 24.34 26.82 -14.15
N LEU A 1030 23.48 25.92 -14.63
CA LEU A 1030 22.49 26.20 -15.68
C LEU A 1030 21.08 26.44 -15.14
N GLY A 1031 20.75 25.86 -13.98
CA GLY A 1031 19.36 25.75 -13.53
C GLY A 1031 19.17 24.92 -12.27
N PHE A 1032 17.91 24.79 -11.85
CA PHE A 1032 17.52 24.08 -10.63
C PHE A 1032 16.37 23.10 -10.89
N LEU A 1033 16.46 21.91 -10.29
CA LEU A 1033 15.42 20.89 -10.31
C LEU A 1033 14.43 21.15 -9.18
N VAL A 1034 13.26 21.63 -9.57
CA VAL A 1034 12.13 21.93 -8.68
C VAL A 1034 11.48 20.63 -8.18
N CYS A 1035 11.57 19.53 -8.93
CA CYS A 1035 11.29 18.20 -8.38
C CYS A 1035 12.16 17.10 -8.98
N GLY A 1036 12.32 16.00 -8.22
CA GLY A 1036 12.98 14.79 -8.66
C GLY A 1036 12.62 13.60 -7.76
N ASP A 1037 12.44 12.43 -8.38
CA ASP A 1037 12.24 11.12 -7.73
C ASP A 1037 12.57 10.01 -8.74
N ARG A 1038 12.57 8.75 -8.30
CA ARG A 1038 12.61 7.61 -9.22
C ARG A 1038 11.25 7.43 -9.90
N ASN A 1039 11.22 7.53 -11.23
CA ASN A 1039 9.99 7.32 -11.99
C ASN A 1039 9.71 5.82 -12.18
N TYR A 1040 8.46 5.42 -11.98
CA TYR A 1040 8.01 4.04 -12.14
C TYR A 1040 7.46 3.74 -13.54
N THR A 1041 7.19 4.75 -14.40
CA THR A 1041 6.89 4.54 -15.82
C THR A 1041 8.19 4.26 -16.59
N GLU A 1042 9.13 5.20 -16.54
CA GLU A 1042 10.40 5.18 -17.28
C GLU A 1042 11.47 4.26 -16.68
N LYS A 1043 11.22 3.72 -15.47
CA LYS A 1043 12.10 2.80 -14.69
C LYS A 1043 13.43 3.42 -14.21
N CYS A 1044 13.92 4.47 -14.88
CA CYS A 1044 15.03 5.35 -14.50
C CYS A 1044 14.60 6.35 -13.38
N ALA A 1045 15.44 7.35 -13.10
CA ALA A 1045 15.05 8.49 -12.26
C ALA A 1045 14.88 9.75 -13.11
N THR A 1046 13.97 10.63 -12.72
CA THR A 1046 13.59 11.81 -13.50
C THR A 1046 13.48 13.06 -12.64
N GLY A 1047 13.99 14.18 -13.13
CA GLY A 1047 13.73 15.51 -12.58
C GLY A 1047 12.90 16.36 -13.53
N LEU A 1048 12.15 17.30 -12.97
CA LEU A 1048 11.58 18.45 -13.69
C LEU A 1048 12.13 19.73 -13.04
N GLY A 1049 12.47 20.72 -13.84
CA GLY A 1049 13.05 21.97 -13.36
C GLY A 1049 13.07 23.04 -14.43
N TYR A 1050 13.87 24.07 -14.17
CA TYR A 1050 14.03 25.20 -15.08
C TYR A 1050 15.51 25.55 -15.25
N VAL A 1051 15.85 26.04 -16.44
CA VAL A 1051 17.20 26.44 -16.88
C VAL A 1051 17.11 27.83 -17.49
N SER A 1052 18.08 28.71 -17.24
CA SER A 1052 18.16 30.03 -17.89
C SER A 1052 18.45 29.87 -19.38
N LEU A 1053 17.70 30.57 -20.24
CA LEU A 1053 17.87 30.49 -21.70
C LEU A 1053 19.22 31.04 -22.14
N ASN A 1054 19.64 32.19 -21.60
CA ASN A 1054 20.98 32.75 -21.80
C ASN A 1054 22.08 31.79 -21.31
N ALA A 1055 21.95 31.22 -20.10
CA ALA A 1055 22.93 30.27 -19.58
C ALA A 1055 23.09 29.02 -20.47
N LEU A 1056 21.97 28.50 -20.99
CA LEU A 1056 21.99 27.37 -21.92
C LEU A 1056 22.60 27.74 -23.28
N MET A 1057 22.32 28.94 -23.80
CA MET A 1057 22.92 29.45 -25.03
C MET A 1057 24.45 29.58 -24.90
N ARG A 1058 24.95 30.21 -23.83
CA ARG A 1058 26.40 30.35 -23.59
C ARG A 1058 27.09 28.99 -23.42
N ALA A 1059 26.49 28.04 -22.71
CA ALA A 1059 27.03 26.69 -22.59
C ALA A 1059 27.06 25.93 -23.94
N LEU A 1060 26.05 26.10 -24.79
CA LEU A 1060 26.05 25.48 -26.12
C LEU A 1060 27.06 26.11 -27.09
N LEU A 1061 27.40 27.38 -26.93
CA LEU A 1061 28.44 28.07 -27.72
C LEU A 1061 29.86 27.61 -27.38
N VAL A 1062 30.17 27.39 -26.10
CA VAL A 1062 31.55 27.13 -25.61
C VAL A 1062 31.86 25.61 -25.63
N ASN A 1063 31.39 24.90 -26.66
CA ASN A 1063 31.68 23.48 -26.92
C ASN A 1063 31.47 22.49 -25.75
N TYR A 1064 30.51 22.74 -24.85
CA TYR A 1064 30.14 21.80 -23.77
C TYR A 1064 29.45 20.50 -24.27
N GLY A 1065 29.40 20.25 -25.59
CA GLY A 1065 28.84 19.03 -26.20
C GLY A 1065 27.36 18.74 -25.89
N GLY A 1066 26.62 19.71 -25.36
CA GLY A 1066 25.27 19.52 -24.81
C GLY A 1066 25.22 18.63 -23.55
N VAL A 1067 26.36 18.36 -22.90
CA VAL A 1067 26.45 17.44 -21.77
C VAL A 1067 26.09 18.17 -20.47
N VAL A 1068 24.92 17.85 -19.93
CA VAL A 1068 24.42 18.37 -18.65
C VAL A 1068 24.68 17.35 -17.53
N ALA A 1069 24.95 17.83 -16.33
CA ALA A 1069 24.99 17.02 -15.11
C ALA A 1069 24.13 17.61 -13.99
N PHE A 1070 23.74 16.77 -13.02
CA PHE A 1070 23.13 17.23 -11.76
C PHE A 1070 24.03 16.96 -10.54
N ARG A 1071 23.92 17.82 -9.53
CA ARG A 1071 24.45 17.61 -8.17
C ARG A 1071 23.32 17.76 -7.16
N ASN A 1072 23.11 16.75 -6.32
CA ASN A 1072 22.18 16.89 -5.18
C ASN A 1072 22.87 17.67 -4.06
N GLN A 1073 22.09 18.46 -3.31
CA GLN A 1073 22.49 19.26 -2.14
C GLN A 1073 23.29 18.52 -1.03
N HIS A 1074 23.43 17.19 -1.10
CA HIS A 1074 24.09 16.35 -0.08
C HIS A 1074 25.28 15.55 -0.62
N CYS A 1075 25.77 15.80 -1.84
CA CYS A 1075 26.88 15.04 -2.41
C CYS A 1075 27.80 15.87 -3.31
N PHE A 1076 29.11 15.58 -3.24
CA PHE A 1076 30.13 16.11 -4.16
C PHE A 1076 30.01 15.57 -5.59
N ASN A 1077 29.41 14.39 -5.78
CA ASN A 1077 29.47 13.69 -7.06
C ASN A 1077 28.52 14.30 -8.10
N TYR A 1078 29.07 14.69 -9.24
CA TYR A 1078 28.31 14.99 -10.44
C TYR A 1078 27.77 13.71 -11.10
N ARG A 1079 26.64 13.85 -11.78
CA ARG A 1079 25.97 12.76 -12.51
C ARG A 1079 25.43 13.30 -13.83
N THR A 1080 25.92 12.76 -14.96
CA THR A 1080 25.41 13.09 -16.29
C THR A 1080 23.92 12.78 -16.42
N VAL A 1081 23.22 13.63 -17.18
CA VAL A 1081 21.79 13.50 -17.48
C VAL A 1081 21.54 13.69 -18.97
N GLN A 1082 20.48 13.06 -19.47
CA GLN A 1082 19.89 13.46 -20.74
C GLN A 1082 18.80 14.50 -20.44
N MET A 1083 18.92 15.70 -21.02
CA MET A 1083 17.95 16.78 -20.89
C MET A 1083 17.02 16.83 -22.10
N SER A 1084 15.75 17.17 -21.87
CA SER A 1084 14.77 17.48 -22.91
C SER A 1084 13.91 18.67 -22.47
N ILE A 1085 13.66 19.63 -23.37
CA ILE A 1085 12.73 20.74 -23.14
C ILE A 1085 11.29 20.19 -23.11
N VAL A 1086 10.43 20.81 -22.29
CA VAL A 1086 9.01 20.45 -22.14
C VAL A 1086 8.15 21.51 -22.82
N TYR A 1087 7.11 21.09 -23.57
CA TYR A 1087 6.19 21.95 -24.32
C TYR A 1087 4.74 21.43 -24.27
#